data_AF-A0A7D5V8U0-F1
#
_entry.id   AF-A0A7D5V8U0-F1
#
_cell.length_a   1.000
_cell.length_b   1.000
_cell.length_c   1.000
_cell.angle_alpha   90.00
_cell.angle_beta   90.00
_cell.angle_gamma   90.00
#
_symmetry.space_group_name_H-M   'P 1'
#
loop_
_entity.id
_entity.type
_entity.pdbx_description
1 polymer ?
#
loop_
_entity_poly.entity_id
_entity_poly.type
_entity_poly.pdbx_seq_one_letter_code
_entity_poly.pdbx_strand_id
1 'polypeptide(L)'
;MHLILAFLRRYFVFFGVMLVGAIVIAACALLVQKQMRSASLERLKVIATGQAGQLEDRLVQQQEVLLGLQAALTLNPNLDRLQFYNLLLQSNVMYRQPSLLAVGLARPVALQDIPDHIARVRADRRVAPLAYQKYQPAPLTERKPLLLEHLYPINRLTEQLIGSNLAEAASLKEGLEIARDSGRMLASPAFHLNGHDESIFCLYAPIYDANLPIEPTVAERRAHHAGTVLAYIRLDEFVRPMSKMTAGYSVSWRLFDQGYALQTWRQEHRASEVMESDLDELTPIKQTIAALVHLPGRQWRIEFHAHEEIISEHDDEWIMLAMGFAMLCVLLVAAMMQFLYLSRQWSLQMLLKARGDESNRHQQAQLLAQVVQESHDGLVLRQPDGKIIYANDTAHELFSASSNNLLGRYDVLLSQSELGDLAHPLSFSTTFPRHSPHAKHLDVMLQPLRNELLQPIAMAMIVRDVSLNYAETQELKDSHHRLQEMVDLSSDWFWEQDADSRFTMVTGGFFSRFDVTPAYFLGKHRWDLGSGGLSQEQWDEHRAILAARQAYRDFEYTSVLGRDTIIVSVSGFPFYDDDDNFLGYRGTGRDVTGIRMAQKALISEQQRAQATLESIADGVITTDIFGRVDYLNPVASSLVGWELSSARGQMLSAIYQSVDRQTRLPLPDLVAEVLSDGGEYHGARRSVLLNKFGLNFQVEECAARIRDEHSRTIGAVLVFRDISNWREIEDRAELDV
;
A
#
# COMPACT_ATOMS: atom_id res chain seq x y z
N MET A 1 31.62 35.28 31.14
CA MET A 1 30.70 35.62 30.02
C MET A 1 31.33 35.35 28.64
N HIS A 2 32.51 35.90 28.33
CA HIS A 2 33.18 35.65 27.04
C HIS A 2 33.53 34.18 26.74
N LEU A 3 33.92 33.38 27.74
CA LEU A 3 34.20 31.95 27.54
C LEU A 3 32.93 31.14 27.18
N ILE A 4 31.79 31.48 27.78
CA ILE A 4 30.51 30.82 27.52
C ILE A 4 30.00 31.18 26.13
N LEU A 5 30.15 32.45 25.71
CA LEU A 5 29.82 32.88 24.35
C LEU A 5 30.73 32.24 23.29
N ALA A 6 32.02 32.09 23.56
CA ALA A 6 32.93 31.39 22.65
C ALA A 6 32.62 29.88 22.57
N PHE A 7 32.27 29.25 23.68
CA PHE A 7 31.82 27.86 23.72
C PHE A 7 30.50 27.67 22.94
N LEU A 8 29.49 28.49 23.22
CA LEU A 8 28.21 28.45 22.50
C LEU A 8 28.38 28.68 21.00
N ARG A 9 29.21 29.65 20.59
CA ARG A 9 29.49 29.90 19.17
C ARG A 9 30.22 28.73 18.49
N ARG A 10 31.01 27.98 19.24
CA ARG A 10 31.79 26.83 18.77
C ARG A 10 30.95 25.55 18.61
N TYR A 11 29.92 25.37 19.44
CA TYR A 11 29.03 24.19 19.40
C TYR A 11 27.64 24.49 18.83
N PHE A 12 27.37 25.71 18.39
CA PHE A 12 26.07 26.14 17.86
C PHE A 12 25.55 25.23 16.73
N VAL A 13 26.42 24.84 15.79
CA VAL A 13 26.07 23.95 14.68
C VAL A 13 25.69 22.55 15.19
N PHE A 14 26.42 22.03 16.16
CA PHE A 14 26.17 20.72 16.75
C PHE A 14 24.82 20.67 17.48
N PHE A 15 24.53 21.68 18.32
CA PHE A 15 23.23 21.78 19.00
C PHE A 15 22.09 22.04 18.02
N GLY A 16 22.31 22.80 16.95
CA GLY A 16 21.35 22.99 15.87
C GLY A 16 20.97 21.68 15.18
N VAL A 17 21.95 20.82 14.89
CA VAL A 17 21.73 19.50 14.29
C VAL A 17 20.98 18.56 15.25
N MET A 18 21.35 18.51 16.53
CA MET A 18 20.59 17.71 17.51
C MET A 18 19.14 18.17 17.62
N LEU A 19 18.89 19.48 17.62
CA LEU A 19 17.54 20.03 17.69
C LEU A 19 16.71 19.64 16.47
N VAL A 20 17.26 19.79 15.26
CA VAL A 20 16.60 19.38 14.01
C VAL A 20 16.30 17.87 14.03
N GLY A 21 17.26 17.06 14.46
CA GLY A 21 17.07 15.61 14.56
C GLY A 21 16.00 15.21 15.58
N ALA A 22 15.94 15.86 16.75
CA ALA A 22 14.88 15.65 17.73
C ALA A 22 13.50 16.04 17.18
N ILE A 23 13.41 17.14 16.42
CA ILE A 23 12.18 17.57 15.74
C ILE A 23 11.75 16.53 14.71
N VAL A 24 12.67 15.99 13.92
CA VAL A 24 12.37 14.95 12.91
C VAL A 24 11.87 13.67 13.59
N ILE A 25 12.52 13.20 14.66
CA ILE A 25 12.08 12.01 15.40
C ILE A 25 10.69 12.24 16.01
N ALA A 26 10.46 13.40 16.62
CA ALA A 26 9.14 13.75 17.16
C ALA A 26 8.07 13.82 16.06
N ALA A 27 8.39 14.38 14.90
CA ALA A 27 7.49 14.44 13.75
C ALA A 27 7.17 13.05 13.21
N CYS A 28 8.17 12.16 13.07
CA CYS A 28 7.95 10.76 12.68
C CYS A 28 7.06 10.04 13.70
N ALA A 29 7.34 10.17 15.00
CA ALA A 29 6.52 9.56 16.05
C ALA A 29 5.06 10.04 16.00
N LEU A 30 4.84 11.34 15.77
CA LEU A 30 3.49 11.90 15.60
C LEU A 30 2.79 11.39 14.33
N LEU A 31 3.53 11.21 13.23
CA LEU A 31 3.00 10.66 11.98
C LEU A 31 2.61 9.19 12.14
N VAL A 32 3.47 8.37 12.78
CA VAL A 32 3.16 6.97 13.12
C VAL A 32 1.90 6.92 13.98
N GLN A 33 1.87 7.68 15.08
CA GLN A 33 0.71 7.70 15.98
C GLN A 33 -0.58 8.12 15.26
N LYS A 34 -0.50 9.11 14.35
CA LYS A 34 -1.64 9.54 13.53
C LYS A 34 -2.10 8.44 12.57
N GLN A 35 -1.16 7.74 11.91
CA GLN A 35 -1.45 6.67 10.98
C GLN A 35 -2.09 5.47 11.70
N MET A 36 -1.57 5.10 12.87
CA MET A 36 -2.14 4.04 13.72
C MET A 36 -3.55 4.37 14.19
N ARG A 37 -3.80 5.61 14.61
CA ARG A 37 -5.14 6.06 14.99
C ARG A 37 -6.12 6.03 13.82
N SER A 38 -5.65 6.33 12.60
CA SER A 38 -6.47 6.25 11.39
C SER A 38 -6.81 4.79 11.04
N ALA A 39 -5.82 3.90 11.06
CA ALA A 39 -6.00 2.50 10.73
C ALA A 39 -6.90 1.76 11.73
N SER A 40 -6.73 2.02 13.03
CA SER A 40 -7.61 1.48 14.08
C SER A 40 -9.06 1.98 13.94
N LEU A 41 -9.25 3.27 13.60
CA LEU A 41 -10.58 3.82 13.34
C LEU A 41 -11.24 3.18 12.10
N GLU A 42 -10.50 2.97 11.01
CA GLU A 42 -11.02 2.28 9.83
C GLU A 42 -11.41 0.83 10.14
N ARG A 43 -10.61 0.09 10.91
CA ARG A 43 -10.98 -1.27 11.33
C ARG A 43 -12.21 -1.28 12.22
N LEU A 44 -12.29 -0.40 13.22
CA LEU A 44 -13.47 -0.28 14.08
C LEU A 44 -14.71 0.06 13.24
N LYS A 45 -14.57 0.90 12.21
CA LYS A 45 -15.65 1.21 11.26
C LYS A 45 -16.10 -0.01 10.47
N VAL A 46 -15.17 -0.82 9.97
CA VAL A 46 -15.49 -2.07 9.27
C VAL A 46 -16.21 -3.05 10.19
N ILE A 47 -15.75 -3.21 11.43
CA ILE A 47 -16.44 -4.04 12.43
C ILE A 47 -17.85 -3.51 12.68
N ALA A 48 -17.98 -2.22 13.02
CA ALA A 48 -19.28 -1.61 13.35
C ALA A 48 -20.28 -1.70 12.20
N THR A 49 -19.86 -1.40 10.97
CA THR A 49 -20.72 -1.50 9.78
C THR A 49 -21.06 -2.95 9.43
N GLY A 50 -20.10 -3.87 9.56
CA GLY A 50 -20.34 -5.30 9.38
C GLY A 50 -21.33 -5.86 10.40
N GLN A 51 -21.23 -5.47 11.67
CA GLN A 51 -22.15 -5.89 12.73
C GLN A 51 -23.56 -5.34 12.52
N ALA A 52 -23.68 -4.05 12.20
CA ALA A 52 -24.96 -3.45 11.89
C ALA A 52 -25.65 -4.14 10.70
N GLY A 53 -24.91 -4.40 9.62
CA GLY A 53 -25.43 -5.12 8.44
C GLY A 53 -25.91 -6.54 8.77
N GLN A 54 -25.18 -7.28 9.61
CA GLN A 54 -25.62 -8.62 10.03
C GLN A 54 -26.92 -8.60 10.85
N LEU A 55 -27.14 -7.58 11.67
CA LEU A 55 -28.41 -7.41 12.38
C LEU A 55 -29.54 -7.06 11.41
N GLU A 56 -29.30 -6.18 10.43
CA GLU A 56 -30.28 -5.85 9.38
C GLU A 56 -30.67 -7.10 8.57
N ASP A 57 -29.70 -7.90 8.13
CA ASP A 57 -29.95 -9.14 7.37
C ASP A 57 -30.84 -10.12 8.16
N ARG A 58 -30.61 -10.26 9.47
CA ARG A 58 -31.45 -11.10 10.35
C ARG A 58 -32.87 -10.55 10.48
N LEU A 59 -32.99 -9.23 10.59
CA LEU A 59 -34.28 -8.54 10.60
C LEU A 59 -35.06 -8.82 9.31
N VAL A 60 -34.40 -8.77 8.15
CA VAL A 60 -35.03 -9.09 6.85
C VAL A 60 -35.57 -10.53 6.86
N GLN A 61 -34.80 -11.51 7.30
CA GLN A 61 -35.25 -12.90 7.38
C GLN A 61 -36.49 -13.08 8.28
N GLN A 62 -36.57 -12.33 9.39
CA GLN A 62 -37.74 -12.35 10.28
C GLN A 62 -38.96 -11.64 9.65
N GLN A 63 -38.74 -10.59 8.87
CA GLN A 63 -39.81 -9.92 8.12
C GLN A 63 -40.43 -10.85 7.07
N GLU A 64 -39.62 -11.65 6.37
CA GLU A 64 -40.11 -12.63 5.38
C GLU A 64 -41.09 -13.64 5.99
N VAL A 65 -40.83 -14.09 7.23
CA VAL A 65 -41.76 -14.95 7.98
C VAL A 65 -43.09 -14.26 8.19
N LEU A 66 -43.08 -12.98 8.60
CA LEU A 66 -44.29 -12.21 8.85
C LEU A 66 -45.07 -11.92 7.57
N LEU A 67 -44.37 -11.59 6.49
CA LEU A 67 -44.98 -11.36 5.17
C LEU A 67 -45.65 -12.62 4.64
N GLY A 68 -45.01 -13.79 4.79
CA GLY A 68 -45.60 -15.07 4.42
C GLY A 68 -46.88 -15.38 5.21
N LEU A 69 -46.88 -15.11 6.52
CA LEU A 69 -48.05 -15.27 7.37
C LEU A 69 -49.16 -14.27 7.06
N GLN A 70 -48.81 -13.00 6.84
CA GLN A 70 -49.73 -11.95 6.45
C GLN A 70 -50.44 -12.31 5.15
N ALA A 71 -49.71 -12.82 4.15
CA ALA A 71 -50.28 -13.29 2.88
C ALA A 71 -51.22 -14.49 3.08
N ALA A 72 -50.80 -15.50 3.85
CA ALA A 72 -51.62 -16.68 4.13
C ALA A 72 -52.93 -16.31 4.85
N LEU A 73 -52.88 -15.39 5.81
CA LEU A 73 -54.03 -14.92 6.57
C LEU A 73 -54.94 -13.97 5.78
N THR A 74 -54.39 -13.25 4.80
CA THR A 74 -55.20 -12.45 3.87
C THR A 74 -56.06 -13.35 2.97
N LEU A 75 -55.49 -14.48 2.52
CA LEU A 75 -56.22 -15.47 1.71
C LEU A 75 -57.18 -16.33 2.54
N ASN A 76 -56.84 -16.60 3.80
CA ASN A 76 -57.67 -17.37 4.73
C ASN A 76 -57.89 -16.61 6.05
N PRO A 77 -58.81 -15.64 6.09
CA PRO A 77 -59.05 -14.80 7.27
C PRO A 77 -59.65 -15.60 8.45
N ASN A 78 -60.27 -16.74 8.17
CA ASN A 78 -60.90 -17.61 9.18
C ASN A 78 -59.99 -18.74 9.67
N LEU A 79 -58.69 -18.67 9.36
CA LEU A 79 -57.70 -19.66 9.78
C LEU A 79 -57.83 -19.94 11.28
N ASP A 80 -58.05 -21.21 11.61
CA ASP A 80 -58.32 -21.65 12.98
C ASP A 80 -57.02 -21.87 13.78
N ARG A 81 -57.14 -22.01 15.10
CA ARG A 81 -55.97 -22.11 15.97
C ARG A 81 -55.08 -23.32 15.66
N LEU A 82 -55.69 -24.45 15.28
CA LEU A 82 -54.94 -25.67 14.95
C LEU A 82 -54.19 -25.49 13.62
N GLN A 83 -54.82 -24.87 12.63
CA GLN A 83 -54.20 -24.54 11.35
C GLN A 83 -53.04 -23.55 11.54
N PHE A 84 -53.20 -22.52 12.38
CA PHE A 84 -52.14 -21.56 12.71
C PHE A 84 -50.93 -22.26 13.33
N TYR A 85 -51.20 -23.10 14.34
CA TYR A 85 -50.17 -23.83 15.04
C TYR A 85 -49.43 -24.80 14.11
N ASN A 86 -50.16 -25.56 13.29
CA ASN A 86 -49.57 -26.51 12.35
C ASN A 86 -48.78 -25.82 11.24
N LEU A 87 -49.25 -24.70 10.70
CA LEU A 87 -48.52 -23.92 9.70
C LEU A 87 -47.14 -23.52 10.22
N LEU A 88 -47.09 -22.97 11.43
CA LEU A 88 -45.83 -22.53 12.04
C LEU A 88 -44.94 -23.70 12.46
N LEU A 89 -45.52 -24.77 13.00
CA LEU A 89 -44.81 -25.99 13.34
C LEU A 89 -44.16 -26.63 12.12
N GLN A 90 -44.91 -26.83 11.02
CA GLN A 90 -44.40 -27.43 9.79
C GLN A 90 -43.37 -26.54 9.08
N SER A 91 -43.50 -25.22 9.23
CA SER A 91 -42.50 -24.29 8.72
C SER A 91 -41.17 -24.33 9.51
N ASN A 92 -41.10 -25.03 10.66
CA ASN A 92 -39.92 -25.05 11.53
C ASN A 92 -39.41 -23.64 11.87
N VAL A 93 -40.32 -22.66 12.03
CA VAL A 93 -39.93 -21.24 12.15
C VAL A 93 -39.01 -21.00 13.34
N MET A 94 -39.26 -21.64 14.48
CA MET A 94 -38.47 -21.45 15.70
C MET A 94 -37.08 -22.06 15.60
N TYR A 95 -36.90 -23.09 14.77
CA TYR A 95 -35.59 -23.67 14.48
C TYR A 95 -34.80 -22.78 13.50
N ARG A 96 -35.46 -22.27 12.46
CA ARG A 96 -34.85 -21.37 11.47
C ARG A 96 -34.52 -19.99 12.03
N GLN A 97 -35.28 -19.53 13.04
CA GLN A 97 -35.15 -18.21 13.66
C GLN A 97 -35.02 -18.34 15.19
N PRO A 98 -33.83 -18.68 15.73
CA PRO A 98 -33.65 -18.92 17.16
C PRO A 98 -33.94 -17.71 18.06
N SER A 99 -33.78 -16.49 17.55
CA SER A 99 -34.10 -15.26 18.30
C SER A 99 -35.60 -14.99 18.41
N LEU A 100 -36.44 -15.69 17.64
CA LEU A 100 -37.89 -15.56 17.73
C LEU A 100 -38.40 -16.23 19.02
N LEU A 101 -39.03 -15.45 19.89
CA LEU A 101 -39.68 -15.94 21.09
C LEU A 101 -41.01 -16.62 20.77
N ALA A 102 -41.84 -15.92 20.00
CA ALA A 102 -43.18 -16.36 19.64
C ALA A 102 -43.71 -15.60 18.41
N VAL A 103 -44.67 -16.20 17.72
CA VAL A 103 -45.48 -15.57 16.69
C VAL A 103 -46.93 -15.55 17.14
N GLY A 104 -47.54 -14.38 17.07
CA GLY A 104 -48.89 -14.12 17.53
C GLY A 104 -49.82 -13.65 16.40
N LEU A 105 -51.11 -13.93 16.53
CA LEU A 105 -52.17 -13.31 15.74
C LEU A 105 -53.15 -12.62 16.66
N ALA A 106 -53.26 -11.31 16.52
CA ALA A 106 -54.22 -10.49 17.23
C ALA A 106 -55.37 -10.08 16.32
N ARG A 107 -56.60 -10.10 16.84
CA ARG A 107 -57.81 -9.75 16.08
C ARG A 107 -58.63 -8.70 16.83
N PRO A 108 -59.21 -7.72 16.12
CA PRO A 108 -60.15 -6.79 16.71
C PRO A 108 -61.46 -7.51 17.02
N VAL A 109 -61.95 -7.40 18.25
CA VAL A 109 -63.23 -7.99 18.67
C VAL A 109 -64.15 -6.86 19.15
N ALA A 110 -65.38 -6.78 18.65
CA ALA A 110 -66.32 -5.76 19.13
C ALA A 110 -66.72 -6.05 20.58
N LEU A 111 -66.85 -5.01 21.41
CA LEU A 111 -67.18 -5.16 22.84
C LEU A 111 -68.41 -6.04 23.11
N GLN A 112 -69.42 -5.97 22.24
CA GLN A 112 -70.65 -6.76 22.33
C GLN A 112 -70.44 -8.27 22.10
N ASP A 113 -69.41 -8.64 21.31
CA ASP A 113 -69.13 -10.02 20.92
C ASP A 113 -68.10 -10.70 21.84
N ILE A 114 -67.58 -9.98 22.85
CA ILE A 114 -66.56 -10.47 23.78
C ILE A 114 -67.01 -11.74 24.53
N PRO A 115 -68.23 -11.84 25.08
CA PRO A 115 -68.66 -13.06 25.78
C PRO A 115 -68.62 -14.30 24.87
N ASP A 116 -69.12 -14.16 23.63
CA ASP A 116 -69.12 -15.22 22.63
C ASP A 116 -67.71 -15.57 22.15
N HIS A 117 -66.84 -14.56 22.03
CA HIS A 117 -65.41 -14.75 21.75
C HIS A 117 -64.72 -15.58 22.85
N ILE A 118 -64.89 -15.21 24.13
CA ILE A 118 -64.31 -15.95 25.26
C ILE A 118 -64.81 -17.40 25.27
N ALA A 119 -66.11 -17.61 25.08
CA ALA A 119 -66.69 -18.94 25.04
C ALA A 119 -66.09 -19.79 23.91
N ARG A 120 -65.95 -19.21 22.71
CA ARG A 120 -65.33 -19.86 21.54
C ARG A 120 -63.87 -20.20 21.76
N VAL A 121 -63.09 -19.26 22.31
CA VAL A 121 -61.66 -19.46 22.58
C VAL A 121 -61.44 -20.57 23.60
N ARG A 122 -62.24 -20.61 24.68
CA ARG A 122 -62.19 -21.65 25.73
C ARG A 122 -62.71 -23.01 25.26
N ALA A 123 -63.62 -23.05 24.29
CA ALA A 123 -64.18 -24.30 23.75
C ALA A 123 -63.18 -25.05 22.86
N ASP A 124 -62.29 -24.37 22.14
CA ASP A 124 -61.25 -25.02 21.33
C ASP A 124 -60.12 -25.55 22.21
N ARG A 125 -60.08 -26.89 22.35
CA ARG A 125 -59.13 -27.64 23.18
C ARG A 125 -58.03 -28.33 22.37
N ARG A 126 -57.96 -28.11 21.05
CA ARG A 126 -57.04 -28.84 20.16
C ARG A 126 -55.58 -28.43 20.35
N VAL A 127 -55.33 -27.20 20.80
CA VAL A 127 -53.99 -26.64 21.02
C VAL A 127 -53.92 -26.03 22.42
N ALA A 128 -52.91 -26.43 23.21
CA ALA A 128 -52.63 -25.94 24.57
C ALA A 128 -53.90 -25.76 25.44
N PRO A 129 -54.69 -26.83 25.66
CA PRO A 129 -56.03 -26.72 26.26
C PRO A 129 -56.03 -26.07 27.65
N LEU A 130 -55.00 -26.30 28.46
CA LEU A 130 -54.90 -25.74 29.82
C LEU A 130 -54.69 -24.22 29.81
N ALA A 131 -53.92 -23.70 28.86
CA ALA A 131 -53.66 -22.27 28.72
C ALA A 131 -54.94 -21.53 28.29
N TYR A 132 -55.59 -22.03 27.24
CA TYR A 132 -56.79 -21.39 26.69
C TYR A 132 -58.06 -21.59 27.53
N GLN A 133 -58.13 -22.63 28.37
CA GLN A 133 -59.23 -22.77 29.31
C GLN A 133 -59.26 -21.61 30.32
N LYS A 134 -58.09 -21.05 30.66
CA LYS A 134 -57.93 -19.90 31.55
C LYS A 134 -57.98 -18.56 30.81
N TYR A 135 -58.19 -18.56 29.49
CA TYR A 135 -58.22 -17.34 28.68
C TYR A 135 -59.18 -16.32 29.26
N GLN A 136 -58.65 -15.15 29.59
CA GLN A 136 -59.42 -13.99 30.03
C GLN A 136 -58.76 -12.76 29.41
N PRO A 137 -59.49 -11.98 28.59
CA PRO A 137 -58.89 -10.80 27.98
C PRO A 137 -58.58 -9.74 29.05
N ALA A 138 -57.51 -8.98 28.80
CA ALA A 138 -57.13 -7.81 29.60
C ALA A 138 -58.26 -6.73 29.58
N PRO A 139 -58.19 -5.67 30.40
CA PRO A 139 -59.22 -4.63 30.45
C PRO A 139 -59.62 -4.13 29.06
N LEU A 140 -60.93 -3.86 28.91
CA LEU A 140 -61.56 -3.56 27.62
C LEU A 140 -62.14 -2.14 27.67
N THR A 141 -61.30 -1.15 27.44
CA THR A 141 -61.71 0.27 27.45
C THR A 141 -62.05 0.80 26.05
N GLU A 142 -61.55 0.15 24.99
CA GLU A 142 -61.78 0.54 23.60
C GLU A 142 -63.03 -0.13 22.98
N ARG A 143 -63.62 0.49 21.95
CA ARG A 143 -64.81 -0.05 21.24
C ARG A 143 -64.54 -1.36 20.49
N LYS A 144 -63.31 -1.56 20.03
CA LYS A 144 -62.83 -2.77 19.33
C LYS A 144 -61.42 -3.14 19.86
N PRO A 145 -61.32 -3.73 21.05
CA PRO A 145 -60.05 -4.22 21.59
C PRO A 145 -59.34 -5.15 20.61
N LEU A 146 -58.01 -5.03 20.52
CA LEU A 146 -57.15 -5.87 19.68
C LEU A 146 -56.57 -6.99 20.55
N LEU A 147 -57.22 -8.16 20.51
CA LEU A 147 -56.91 -9.26 21.43
C LEU A 147 -55.98 -10.28 20.79
N LEU A 148 -54.91 -10.66 21.49
CA LEU A 148 -54.04 -11.75 21.07
C LEU A 148 -54.77 -13.10 21.21
N GLU A 149 -55.14 -13.69 20.07
CA GLU A 149 -55.95 -14.91 20.01
C GLU A 149 -55.09 -16.15 19.79
N HIS A 150 -54.19 -16.14 18.79
CA HIS A 150 -53.34 -17.30 18.47
C HIS A 150 -51.89 -16.98 18.81
N LEU A 151 -51.16 -17.99 19.32
CA LEU A 151 -49.77 -17.86 19.72
C LEU A 151 -49.02 -19.16 19.48
N TYR A 152 -47.77 -19.08 19.01
CA TYR A 152 -46.88 -20.22 18.82
C TYR A 152 -45.42 -19.83 19.07
N PRO A 153 -44.61 -20.62 19.79
CA PRO A 153 -45.04 -21.75 20.63
C PRO A 153 -45.81 -21.25 21.85
N ILE A 154 -46.44 -22.17 22.58
CA ILE A 154 -47.04 -21.89 23.88
C ILE A 154 -46.25 -22.64 24.93
N ASN A 155 -45.54 -21.88 25.75
CA ASN A 155 -44.75 -22.33 26.90
C ASN A 155 -45.01 -21.39 28.10
N ARG A 156 -44.40 -21.67 29.26
CA ARG A 156 -44.58 -20.88 30.49
C ARG A 156 -44.30 -19.38 30.32
N LEU A 157 -43.33 -19.01 29.49
CA LEU A 157 -42.92 -17.62 29.26
C LEU A 157 -43.91 -16.87 28.36
N THR A 158 -44.43 -17.56 27.33
CA THR A 158 -45.32 -16.99 26.31
C THR A 158 -46.81 -17.08 26.66
N GLU A 159 -47.21 -18.02 27.52
CA GLU A 159 -48.63 -18.25 27.89
C GLU A 159 -49.30 -17.00 28.45
N GLN A 160 -48.55 -16.16 29.18
CA GLN A 160 -49.03 -14.89 29.73
C GLN A 160 -49.39 -13.83 28.67
N LEU A 161 -48.91 -13.97 27.43
CA LEU A 161 -49.23 -13.05 26.34
C LEU A 161 -50.65 -13.27 25.81
N ILE A 162 -51.17 -14.48 25.96
CA ILE A 162 -52.48 -14.88 25.43
C ILE A 162 -53.57 -14.02 26.08
N GLY A 163 -54.46 -13.45 25.26
CA GLY A 163 -55.55 -12.59 25.75
C GLY A 163 -55.13 -11.15 26.10
N SER A 164 -53.86 -10.79 25.91
CA SER A 164 -53.43 -9.40 26.01
C SER A 164 -54.23 -8.51 25.04
N ASN A 165 -54.66 -7.34 25.53
CA ASN A 165 -55.25 -6.29 24.72
C ASN A 165 -54.13 -5.38 24.21
N LEU A 166 -53.68 -5.63 22.99
CA LEU A 166 -52.53 -4.95 22.40
C LEU A 166 -52.81 -3.47 22.11
N ALA A 167 -54.08 -3.08 21.99
CA ALA A 167 -54.46 -1.67 21.82
C ALA A 167 -54.25 -0.83 23.10
N GLU A 168 -54.14 -1.49 24.26
CA GLU A 168 -53.88 -0.84 25.55
C GLU A 168 -52.46 -1.10 26.08
N ALA A 169 -51.66 -1.90 25.36
CA ALA A 169 -50.27 -2.15 25.73
C ALA A 169 -49.44 -0.88 25.49
N ALA A 170 -49.07 -0.17 26.56
CA ALA A 170 -48.40 1.13 26.50
C ALA A 170 -47.18 1.15 25.56
N SER A 171 -46.35 0.09 25.58
CA SER A 171 -45.16 -0.02 24.72
C SER A 171 -45.46 -0.35 23.25
N LEU A 172 -46.64 -0.90 22.94
CA LEU A 172 -46.99 -1.38 21.60
C LEU A 172 -48.01 -0.49 20.88
N LYS A 173 -48.81 0.27 21.64
CA LYS A 173 -49.98 1.01 21.14
C LYS A 173 -49.64 1.93 19.97
N GLU A 174 -48.71 2.87 20.18
CA GLU A 174 -48.33 3.86 19.17
C GLU A 174 -47.89 3.19 17.88
N GLY A 175 -47.04 2.17 18.01
CA GLY A 175 -46.53 1.41 16.89
C GLY A 175 -47.64 0.72 16.09
N LEU A 176 -48.50 -0.02 16.77
CA LEU A 176 -49.61 -0.74 16.15
C LEU A 176 -50.57 0.21 15.39
N GLU A 177 -50.81 1.40 15.92
CA GLU A 177 -51.61 2.43 15.25
C GLU A 177 -50.94 2.93 13.96
N ILE A 178 -49.64 3.24 14.01
CA ILE A 178 -48.89 3.69 12.82
C ILE A 178 -48.82 2.57 11.77
N ALA A 179 -48.61 1.32 12.17
CA ALA A 179 -48.60 0.18 11.23
C ALA A 179 -49.97 0.01 10.57
N ARG A 180 -51.05 -0.01 11.37
CA ARG A 180 -52.43 -0.11 10.86
C ARG A 180 -52.78 1.05 9.92
N ASP A 181 -52.32 2.27 10.21
CA ASP A 181 -52.67 3.44 9.40
C ASP A 181 -51.81 3.55 8.14
N SER A 182 -50.57 3.07 8.17
CA SER A 182 -49.64 3.10 7.03
C SER A 182 -49.73 1.86 6.12
N GLY A 183 -50.18 0.72 6.65
CA GLY A 183 -50.13 -0.58 5.98
C GLY A 183 -48.75 -1.20 5.90
N ARG A 184 -47.76 -0.63 6.57
CA ARG A 184 -46.39 -1.14 6.58
C ARG A 184 -46.12 -1.92 7.86
N MET A 185 -45.18 -2.86 7.78
CA MET A 185 -44.64 -3.50 8.96
C MET A 185 -43.87 -2.47 9.79
N LEU A 186 -43.95 -2.58 11.12
CA LEU A 186 -43.18 -1.75 12.04
C LEU A 186 -42.58 -2.57 13.17
N ALA A 187 -41.51 -2.04 13.76
CA ALA A 187 -40.92 -2.54 14.99
C ALA A 187 -41.43 -1.75 16.22
N SER A 188 -41.60 -2.41 17.35
CA SER A 188 -41.88 -1.77 18.64
C SER A 188 -40.60 -1.21 19.27
N PRO A 189 -40.70 -0.33 20.29
CA PRO A 189 -39.62 -0.21 21.27
C PRO A 189 -39.32 -1.55 21.94
N ALA A 190 -38.14 -1.67 22.53
CA ALA A 190 -37.84 -2.78 23.44
C ALA A 190 -38.66 -2.64 24.73
N PHE A 191 -39.10 -3.76 25.29
CA PHE A 191 -39.84 -3.83 26.54
C PHE A 191 -39.62 -5.18 27.22
N HIS A 192 -39.93 -5.26 28.51
CA HIS A 192 -39.86 -6.49 29.27
C HIS A 192 -41.21 -7.19 29.34
N LEU A 193 -41.19 -8.51 29.34
CA LEU A 193 -42.36 -9.30 29.68
C LEU A 193 -42.63 -9.19 31.19
N ASN A 194 -43.91 -9.11 31.57
CA ASN A 194 -44.28 -8.99 32.98
C ASN A 194 -43.64 -10.10 33.82
N GLY A 195 -42.86 -9.73 34.82
CA GLY A 195 -42.20 -10.68 35.73
C GLY A 195 -40.97 -11.39 35.18
N HIS A 196 -40.43 -10.97 34.03
CA HIS A 196 -39.18 -11.50 33.46
C HIS A 196 -38.23 -10.37 33.06
N ASP A 197 -36.93 -10.53 33.37
CA ASP A 197 -35.88 -9.57 32.99
C ASP A 197 -35.50 -9.65 31.50
N GLU A 198 -36.08 -10.56 30.72
CA GLU A 198 -35.78 -10.68 29.29
C GLU A 198 -36.30 -9.46 28.51
N SER A 199 -35.38 -8.75 27.85
CA SER A 199 -35.70 -7.67 26.92
C SER A 199 -36.17 -8.24 25.59
N ILE A 200 -37.35 -7.82 25.15
CA ILE A 200 -37.93 -8.24 23.87
C ILE A 200 -38.38 -7.04 23.05
N PHE A 201 -38.49 -7.21 21.74
CA PHE A 201 -39.18 -6.28 20.87
C PHE A 201 -40.07 -7.03 19.89
N CYS A 202 -41.02 -6.34 19.28
CA CYS A 202 -42.01 -6.93 18.38
C CYS A 202 -41.90 -6.35 16.98
N LEU A 203 -41.93 -7.21 15.97
CA LEU A 203 -42.35 -6.82 14.63
C LEU A 203 -43.84 -7.07 14.50
N TYR A 204 -44.59 -6.14 13.91
CA TYR A 204 -46.01 -6.35 13.67
C TYR A 204 -46.42 -5.93 12.25
N ALA A 205 -47.20 -6.80 11.61
CA ALA A 205 -47.67 -6.69 10.24
C ALA A 205 -49.21 -6.61 10.22
N PRO A 206 -49.80 -5.47 9.79
CA PRO A 206 -51.24 -5.29 9.78
C PRO A 206 -51.90 -6.11 8.66
N ILE A 207 -52.98 -6.81 8.96
CA ILE A 207 -53.79 -7.55 7.99
C ILE A 207 -55.07 -6.76 7.73
N TYR A 208 -55.41 -6.64 6.46
CA TYR A 208 -56.68 -6.07 6.03
C TYR A 208 -57.53 -7.11 5.33
N ASP A 209 -58.84 -6.95 5.38
CA ASP A 209 -59.74 -7.81 4.63
C ASP A 209 -59.63 -7.57 3.11
N ALA A 210 -60.12 -8.54 2.34
CA ALA A 210 -60.01 -8.55 0.88
C ALA A 210 -60.78 -7.42 0.17
N ASN A 211 -61.63 -6.67 0.89
CA ASN A 211 -62.41 -5.57 0.31
C ASN A 211 -61.69 -4.22 0.42
N LEU A 212 -60.46 -4.18 0.95
CA LEU A 212 -59.67 -2.96 1.00
C LEU A 212 -59.40 -2.43 -0.42
N PRO A 213 -59.65 -1.14 -0.71
CA PRO A 213 -59.31 -0.52 -1.99
C PRO A 213 -57.81 -0.59 -2.31
N ILE A 214 -57.44 -0.54 -3.60
CA ILE A 214 -56.04 -0.61 -4.08
C ILE A 214 -55.18 0.57 -3.57
N GLU A 215 -55.79 1.75 -3.42
CA GLU A 215 -55.17 2.95 -2.84
C GLU A 215 -56.01 3.45 -1.67
N PRO A 216 -55.96 2.78 -0.51
CA PRO A 216 -56.87 3.04 0.57
C PRO A 216 -56.41 4.24 1.39
N THR A 217 -57.38 5.09 1.76
CA THR A 217 -57.21 6.14 2.77
C THR A 217 -56.97 5.53 4.15
N VAL A 218 -56.44 6.33 5.09
CA VAL A 218 -56.25 5.90 6.48
C VAL A 218 -57.57 5.45 7.12
N ALA A 219 -58.67 6.13 6.81
CA ALA A 219 -60.00 5.75 7.32
C ALA A 219 -60.44 4.37 6.79
N GLU A 220 -60.21 4.09 5.51
CA GLU A 220 -60.51 2.79 4.91
C GLU A 220 -59.61 1.69 5.49
N ARG A 221 -58.30 1.93 5.67
CA ARG A 221 -57.40 0.98 6.36
C ARG A 221 -57.88 0.65 7.77
N ARG A 222 -58.32 1.65 8.53
CA ARG A 222 -58.88 1.44 9.88
C ARG A 222 -60.18 0.63 9.85
N ALA A 223 -61.05 0.88 8.87
CA ALA A 223 -62.33 0.17 8.74
C ALA A 223 -62.15 -1.31 8.33
N HIS A 224 -61.18 -1.58 7.45
CA HIS A 224 -60.87 -2.89 6.90
C HIS A 224 -59.76 -3.63 7.66
N HIS A 225 -59.32 -3.15 8.83
CA HIS A 225 -58.31 -3.83 9.64
C HIS A 225 -58.88 -5.13 10.22
N ALA A 226 -58.38 -6.26 9.74
CA ALA A 226 -58.86 -7.60 10.09
C ALA A 226 -58.04 -8.25 11.20
N GLY A 227 -56.81 -7.79 11.44
CA GLY A 227 -55.94 -8.30 12.48
C GLY A 227 -54.50 -7.86 12.32
N THR A 228 -53.63 -8.34 13.19
CA THR A 228 -52.19 -8.04 13.14
C THR A 228 -51.41 -9.30 13.50
N VAL A 229 -50.43 -9.66 12.68
CA VAL A 229 -49.45 -10.70 13.01
C VAL A 229 -48.31 -10.05 13.77
N LEU A 230 -47.84 -10.70 14.83
CA LEU A 230 -46.71 -10.25 15.64
C LEU A 230 -45.61 -11.31 15.65
N ALA A 231 -44.35 -10.89 15.55
CA ALA A 231 -43.19 -11.66 15.96
C ALA A 231 -42.60 -11.03 17.21
N TYR A 232 -42.60 -11.77 18.31
CA TYR A 232 -41.88 -11.42 19.53
C TYR A 232 -40.45 -11.91 19.39
N ILE A 233 -39.47 -11.02 19.50
CA ILE A 233 -38.05 -11.32 19.28
C ILE A 233 -37.30 -11.03 20.57
N ARG A 234 -36.48 -12.00 21.00
CA ARG A 234 -35.57 -11.90 22.13
C ARG A 234 -34.40 -11.02 21.72
N LEU A 235 -34.26 -9.87 22.39
CA LEU A 235 -33.23 -8.90 22.03
C LEU A 235 -31.83 -9.45 22.30
N ASP A 236 -31.64 -10.17 23.42
CA ASP A 236 -30.37 -10.78 23.80
C ASP A 236 -29.90 -11.83 22.77
N GLU A 237 -30.78 -12.73 22.33
CA GLU A 237 -30.48 -13.72 21.30
C GLU A 237 -30.23 -13.09 19.94
N PHE A 238 -30.96 -12.01 19.64
CA PHE A 238 -30.84 -11.28 18.39
C PHE A 238 -29.44 -10.67 18.22
N VAL A 239 -28.94 -10.01 19.28
CA VAL A 239 -27.63 -9.37 19.29
C VAL A 239 -26.47 -10.27 19.74
N ARG A 240 -26.74 -11.46 20.32
CA ARG A 240 -25.72 -12.36 20.87
C ARG A 240 -24.53 -12.62 19.93
N PRO A 241 -24.71 -12.85 18.62
CA PRO A 241 -23.58 -13.10 17.73
C PRO A 241 -22.70 -11.86 17.53
N MET A 242 -23.29 -10.67 17.56
CA MET A 242 -22.55 -9.42 17.63
C MET A 242 -21.74 -9.34 18.92
N SER A 243 -22.36 -9.60 20.08
CA SER A 243 -21.65 -9.61 21.38
C SER A 243 -20.47 -10.57 21.40
N LYS A 244 -20.64 -11.80 20.89
CA LYS A 244 -19.57 -12.80 20.84
C LYS A 244 -18.40 -12.36 19.97
N MET A 245 -18.68 -11.76 18.81
CA MET A 245 -17.63 -11.32 17.91
C MET A 245 -16.89 -10.10 18.49
N THR A 246 -17.61 -9.10 19.00
CA THR A 246 -16.99 -7.87 19.51
C THR A 246 -16.15 -8.13 20.75
N ALA A 247 -16.54 -9.10 21.59
CA ALA A 247 -15.76 -9.54 22.74
C ALA A 247 -14.35 -10.05 22.34
N GLY A 248 -14.20 -10.68 21.16
CA GLY A 248 -12.91 -11.13 20.64
C GLY A 248 -11.98 -10.01 20.18
N TYR A 249 -12.46 -8.77 20.08
CA TYR A 249 -11.72 -7.61 19.58
C TYR A 249 -11.52 -6.49 20.61
N SER A 250 -11.79 -6.74 21.90
CA SER A 250 -11.77 -5.70 22.95
C SER A 250 -12.70 -4.50 22.61
N VAL A 251 -13.83 -4.80 21.96
CA VAL A 251 -14.86 -3.82 21.57
C VAL A 251 -16.11 -4.03 22.42
N SER A 252 -16.52 -2.99 23.16
CA SER A 252 -17.86 -2.93 23.76
C SER A 252 -18.82 -2.19 22.85
N TRP A 253 -20.11 -2.30 23.13
CA TRP A 253 -21.11 -1.54 22.42
C TRP A 253 -22.29 -1.16 23.30
N ARG A 254 -22.98 -0.08 22.92
CA ARG A 254 -24.25 0.40 23.49
C ARG A 254 -25.28 0.62 22.40
N LEU A 255 -26.46 0.07 22.58
CA LEU A 255 -27.57 0.16 21.65
C LEU A 255 -28.57 1.21 22.13
N PHE A 256 -28.86 2.18 21.27
CA PHE A 256 -29.78 3.26 21.51
C PHE A 256 -30.95 3.21 20.54
N ASP A 257 -32.15 3.37 21.08
CA ASP A 257 -33.37 3.52 20.28
C ASP A 257 -33.61 4.99 19.92
N GLN A 258 -33.67 5.28 18.61
CA GLN A 258 -33.91 6.62 18.08
C GLN A 258 -35.40 6.89 17.77
N GLY A 259 -36.28 5.90 17.96
CA GLY A 259 -37.71 6.04 17.67
C GLY A 259 -38.07 5.86 16.19
N TYR A 260 -39.28 6.30 15.81
CA TYR A 260 -39.81 6.14 14.45
C TYR A 260 -39.23 7.17 13.48
N ALA A 261 -38.72 6.70 12.34
CA ALA A 261 -38.05 7.54 11.34
C ALA A 261 -38.96 8.63 10.71
N LEU A 262 -40.29 8.49 10.84
CA LEU A 262 -41.29 9.43 10.33
C LEU A 262 -41.47 10.69 11.20
N GLN A 263 -40.87 10.75 12.40
CA GLN A 263 -40.94 11.94 13.24
C GLN A 263 -39.90 12.98 12.81
N THR A 264 -40.33 13.91 11.95
CA THR A 264 -39.59 15.13 11.63
C THR A 264 -39.35 15.98 12.89
N TRP A 265 -38.09 16.02 13.35
CA TRP A 265 -37.35 17.22 13.79
C TRP A 265 -37.99 18.19 14.81
N ARG A 266 -38.92 17.76 15.69
CA ARG A 266 -39.56 18.70 16.65
C ARG A 266 -39.68 18.29 18.11
N GLN A 267 -39.21 17.13 18.53
CA GLN A 267 -38.97 16.88 19.95
C GLN A 267 -37.66 16.14 20.09
N GLU A 268 -36.77 16.65 20.94
CA GLU A 268 -35.60 15.94 21.46
C GLU A 268 -36.08 14.69 22.21
N HIS A 269 -36.44 13.63 21.47
CA HIS A 269 -36.45 12.31 22.06
C HIS A 269 -34.98 11.98 22.33
N ARG A 270 -34.57 12.12 23.59
CA ARG A 270 -33.29 11.59 24.05
C ARG A 270 -33.29 10.12 23.70
N ALA A 271 -32.36 9.72 22.83
CA ALA A 271 -32.15 8.34 22.48
C ALA A 271 -32.11 7.51 23.76
N SER A 272 -33.02 6.55 23.88
CA SER A 272 -33.12 5.73 25.08
C SER A 272 -32.14 4.58 24.95
N GLU A 273 -31.27 4.43 25.93
CA GLU A 273 -30.39 3.27 26.00
C GLU A 273 -31.22 2.01 26.21
N VAL A 274 -30.97 1.00 25.39
CA VAL A 274 -31.74 -0.23 25.35
C VAL A 274 -30.95 -1.38 25.95
N MET A 275 -29.67 -1.48 25.59
CA MET A 275 -28.82 -2.61 25.96
C MET A 275 -27.36 -2.23 25.76
N GLU A 276 -26.48 -2.75 26.61
CA GLU A 276 -25.03 -2.67 26.45
C GLU A 276 -24.39 -4.07 26.52
N SER A 277 -23.16 -4.17 26.03
CA SER A 277 -22.36 -5.40 26.12
C SER A 277 -21.71 -5.56 27.50
N ASP A 278 -21.65 -6.80 28.01
CA ASP A 278 -20.91 -7.13 29.24
C ASP A 278 -19.40 -6.87 29.08
N LEU A 279 -18.85 -5.81 29.69
CA LEU A 279 -17.40 -5.56 29.77
C LEU A 279 -17.04 -4.75 31.04
N ASP A 280 -15.84 -4.99 31.58
CA ASP A 280 -15.31 -4.34 32.79
C ASP A 280 -15.23 -2.80 32.62
N GLU A 281 -15.98 -2.06 33.45
CA GLU A 281 -16.03 -0.59 33.51
C GLU A 281 -14.64 0.10 33.69
N LEU A 282 -13.62 -0.67 34.02
CA LEU A 282 -12.28 -0.19 34.39
C LEU A 282 -11.36 0.12 33.19
N THR A 283 -11.76 -0.19 31.95
CA THR A 283 -10.92 0.04 30.77
C THR A 283 -11.28 1.34 30.04
N PRO A 284 -10.31 2.28 29.83
CA PRO A 284 -10.61 3.57 29.21
C PRO A 284 -10.97 3.42 27.73
N ILE A 285 -12.09 4.04 27.33
CA ILE A 285 -12.52 4.11 25.93
C ILE A 285 -11.52 4.96 25.14
N LYS A 286 -10.85 4.36 24.15
CA LYS A 286 -9.92 5.07 23.26
C LYS A 286 -10.62 5.66 22.04
N GLN A 287 -11.58 4.94 21.48
CA GLN A 287 -12.28 5.33 20.25
C GLN A 287 -13.75 4.90 20.30
N THR A 288 -14.62 5.71 19.70
CA THR A 288 -16.04 5.42 19.57
C THR A 288 -16.47 5.63 18.12
N ILE A 289 -17.25 4.71 17.58
CA ILE A 289 -17.96 4.91 16.31
C ILE A 289 -19.41 4.49 16.45
N ALA A 290 -20.32 5.16 15.74
CA ALA A 290 -21.72 4.79 15.72
C ALA A 290 -22.08 4.17 14.37
N ALA A 291 -22.84 3.07 14.40
CA ALA A 291 -23.53 2.53 13.24
C ALA A 291 -25.04 2.64 13.42
N LEU A 292 -25.76 2.73 12.31
CA LEU A 292 -27.22 2.76 12.29
C LEU A 292 -27.75 1.41 11.83
N VAL A 293 -28.81 0.94 12.49
CA VAL A 293 -29.56 -0.27 12.12
C VAL A 293 -30.99 0.15 11.83
N HIS A 294 -31.47 -0.15 10.63
CA HIS A 294 -32.80 0.21 10.17
C HIS A 294 -33.77 -0.93 10.42
N LEU A 295 -34.69 -0.73 11.36
CA LEU A 295 -35.83 -1.59 11.58
C LEU A 295 -37.02 -1.08 10.75
N PRO A 296 -38.06 -1.91 10.53
CA PRO A 296 -39.29 -1.46 9.90
C PRO A 296 -39.85 -0.21 10.60
N GLY A 297 -39.73 0.95 9.92
CA GLY A 297 -40.11 2.29 10.36
C GLY A 297 -39.49 2.83 11.64
N ARG A 298 -38.52 2.13 12.25
CA ARG A 298 -37.82 2.51 13.49
C ARG A 298 -36.31 2.45 13.27
N GLN A 299 -35.54 3.26 13.99
CA GLN A 299 -34.09 3.32 13.80
C GLN A 299 -33.35 3.09 15.11
N TRP A 300 -32.34 2.23 15.07
CA TRP A 300 -31.40 2.04 16.17
C TRP A 300 -30.04 2.63 15.83
N ARG A 301 -29.35 3.11 16.85
CA ARG A 301 -27.97 3.59 16.79
C ARG A 301 -27.15 2.77 17.75
N ILE A 302 -26.16 2.06 17.25
CA ILE A 302 -25.24 1.26 18.06
C ILE A 302 -23.92 2.00 18.11
N GLU A 303 -23.52 2.43 19.31
CA GLU A 303 -22.18 2.94 19.57
C GLU A 303 -21.25 1.76 19.87
N PHE A 304 -20.14 1.67 19.16
CA PHE A 304 -19.07 0.71 19.40
C PHE A 304 -17.88 1.45 20.02
N HIS A 305 -17.36 0.93 21.13
CA HIS A 305 -16.24 1.52 21.85
C HIS A 305 -15.06 0.55 21.84
N ALA A 306 -13.93 1.02 21.31
CA ALA A 306 -12.66 0.29 21.38
C ALA A 306 -11.92 0.67 22.67
N HIS A 307 -11.65 -0.32 23.52
CA HIS A 307 -10.93 -0.13 24.79
C HIS A 307 -9.42 -0.26 24.62
N GLU A 308 -9.00 -1.03 23.63
CA GLU A 308 -7.61 -1.10 23.20
C GLU A 308 -7.50 -0.57 21.76
N GLU A 309 -6.27 -0.22 21.38
CA GLU A 309 -6.00 0.04 19.97
C GLU A 309 -6.16 -1.31 19.26
N ILE A 310 -7.23 -1.45 18.46
CA ILE A 310 -7.51 -2.64 17.64
C ILE A 310 -6.46 -2.72 16.54
N ILE A 311 -5.25 -3.04 16.93
CA ILE A 311 -4.06 -3.03 16.10
C ILE A 311 -3.45 -4.42 16.21
N SER A 312 -3.29 -5.05 15.04
CA SER A 312 -2.46 -6.24 14.87
C SER A 312 -1.01 -5.89 15.18
N GLU A 313 -0.29 -6.77 15.87
CA GLU A 313 1.18 -6.77 15.99
C GLU A 313 1.83 -6.28 14.67
N HIS A 314 2.46 -5.10 14.64
CA HIS A 314 3.19 -4.65 13.45
C HIS A 314 4.55 -4.06 13.82
N ASP A 315 5.56 -4.62 13.16
CA ASP A 315 6.96 -4.21 13.11
C ASP A 315 7.20 -2.85 12.41
N ASP A 316 6.18 -2.27 11.76
CA ASP A 316 6.29 -0.99 11.03
C ASP A 316 6.65 0.20 11.93
N GLU A 317 6.30 0.14 13.22
CA GLU A 317 6.71 1.13 14.22
C GLU A 317 8.24 1.24 14.32
N TRP A 318 8.91 0.09 14.34
CA TRP A 318 10.35 0.01 14.43
C TRP A 318 11.04 0.49 13.16
N ILE A 319 10.43 0.27 11.99
CA ILE A 319 11.01 0.69 10.71
C ILE A 319 11.06 2.21 10.62
N MET A 320 9.97 2.91 10.95
CA MET A 320 9.94 4.38 10.85
C MET A 320 10.81 5.05 11.93
N LEU A 321 10.86 4.49 13.14
CA LEU A 321 11.78 4.92 14.19
C LEU A 321 13.24 4.65 13.82
N ALA A 322 13.54 3.50 13.21
CA ALA A 322 14.88 3.15 12.73
C ALA A 322 15.34 4.08 11.60
N MET A 323 14.45 4.44 10.66
CA MET A 323 14.74 5.42 9.61
C MET A 323 15.03 6.81 10.21
N GLY A 324 14.23 7.26 11.18
CA GLY A 324 14.47 8.52 11.90
C GLY A 324 15.81 8.54 12.64
N PHE A 325 16.16 7.42 13.29
CA PHE A 325 17.46 7.26 13.95
C PHE A 325 18.63 7.24 12.96
N ALA A 326 18.50 6.53 11.84
CA ALA A 326 19.53 6.49 10.80
C ALA A 326 19.80 7.89 10.21
N MET A 327 18.73 8.66 9.95
CA MET A 327 18.85 10.03 9.46
C MET A 327 19.53 10.97 10.48
N LEU A 328 19.23 10.83 11.78
CA LEU A 328 19.92 11.55 12.85
C LEU A 328 21.43 11.24 12.86
N CYS A 329 21.81 9.96 12.74
CA CYS A 329 23.21 9.54 12.71
C CYS A 329 23.96 10.17 11.53
N VAL A 330 23.36 10.21 10.33
CA VAL A 330 23.97 10.85 9.15
C VAL A 330 24.18 12.35 9.38
N LEU A 331 23.19 13.04 9.94
CA LEU A 331 23.29 14.47 10.22
C LEU A 331 24.37 14.78 11.28
N LEU A 332 24.49 13.96 12.32
CA LEU A 332 25.53 14.11 13.34
C LEU A 332 26.94 13.91 12.77
N VAL A 333 27.12 12.91 11.89
CA VAL A 333 28.41 12.69 11.21
C VAL A 333 28.77 13.89 10.32
N ALA A 334 27.81 14.40 9.54
CA ALA A 334 28.02 15.58 8.70
C ALA A 334 28.39 16.83 9.53
N ALA A 335 27.69 17.06 10.64
CA ALA A 335 27.99 18.16 11.56
C ALA A 335 29.38 18.03 12.19
N MET A 336 29.78 16.81 12.55
CA MET A 336 31.13 16.54 13.08
C MET A 336 32.20 16.80 12.03
N MET A 337 32.02 16.36 10.79
CA MET A 337 32.95 16.65 9.69
C MET A 337 33.07 18.16 9.43
N GLN A 338 31.95 18.88 9.43
CA GLN A 338 31.95 20.32 9.22
C GLN A 338 32.63 21.08 10.36
N PHE A 339 32.46 20.62 11.60
CA PHE A 339 33.19 21.15 12.75
C PHE A 339 34.70 20.95 12.63
N LEU A 340 35.14 19.74 12.27
CA LEU A 340 36.55 19.42 12.07
C LEU A 340 37.16 20.27 10.94
N TYR A 341 36.41 20.46 9.85
CA TYR A 341 36.81 21.31 8.73
C TYR A 341 36.99 22.78 9.14
N LEU A 342 35.99 23.36 9.82
CA LEU A 342 36.05 24.75 10.29
C LEU A 342 37.16 24.95 11.33
N SER A 343 37.35 23.98 12.24
CA SER A 343 38.42 24.02 13.24
C SER A 343 39.81 24.03 12.58
N ARG A 344 40.00 23.25 11.51
CA ARG A 344 41.25 23.24 10.72
C ARG A 344 41.48 24.55 9.95
N GLN A 345 40.42 25.13 9.38
CA GLN A 345 40.50 26.41 8.67
C GLN A 345 40.97 27.55 9.59
N TRP A 346 40.42 27.62 10.80
CA TRP A 346 40.76 28.66 11.77
C TRP A 346 42.19 28.56 12.29
N SER A 347 42.71 27.34 12.52
CA SER A 347 44.10 27.16 12.98
C SER A 347 45.12 27.60 11.92
N LEU A 348 44.82 27.34 10.63
CA LEU A 348 45.67 27.76 9.52
C LEU A 348 45.70 29.29 9.36
N GLN A 349 44.55 29.96 9.53
CA GLN A 349 44.50 31.43 9.40
C GLN A 349 45.28 32.16 10.50
N MET A 350 45.27 31.65 11.74
CA MET A 350 46.05 32.24 12.83
C MET A 350 47.56 32.13 12.61
N LEU A 351 48.04 31.01 12.04
CA LEU A 351 49.46 30.82 11.71
C LEU A 351 49.94 31.74 10.59
N LEU A 352 49.08 32.01 9.60
CA LEU A 352 49.42 32.87 8.46
C LEU A 352 49.48 34.35 8.83
N LYS A 353 48.61 34.82 9.72
CA LYS A 353 48.54 36.23 10.12
C LYS A 353 49.76 36.66 10.96
N ALA A 354 50.29 35.76 11.79
CA ALA A 354 51.49 36.03 12.60
C ALA A 354 52.79 36.10 11.78
N ARG A 355 52.80 35.55 10.55
CA ARG A 355 53.96 35.57 9.64
C ARG A 355 53.98 36.77 8.68
N GLY A 356 52.87 37.47 8.49
CA GLY A 356 52.71 38.48 7.43
C GLY A 356 53.33 39.85 7.69
N ASP A 357 53.35 40.32 8.95
CA ASP A 357 53.74 41.72 9.25
C ASP A 357 55.26 41.96 9.26
N GLU A 358 56.07 40.93 9.52
CA GLU A 358 57.55 41.04 9.47
C GLU A 358 58.10 40.74 8.05
N SER A 359 57.34 39.98 7.25
CA SER A 359 57.73 39.63 5.89
C SER A 359 57.59 40.83 4.93
N ASN A 360 56.54 41.65 5.02
CA ASN A 360 56.22 42.69 4.01
C ASN A 360 57.35 43.70 3.67
N ARG A 361 58.20 44.09 4.64
CA ARG A 361 59.30 45.06 4.40
C ARG A 361 60.55 44.44 3.78
N HIS A 362 60.87 43.18 4.12
CA HIS A 362 61.88 42.42 3.38
C HIS A 362 61.34 41.95 2.03
N GLN A 363 60.06 41.65 1.97
CA GLN A 363 59.35 41.20 0.79
C GLN A 363 59.31 42.27 -0.29
N GLN A 364 59.20 43.59 -0.03
CA GLN A 364 59.23 44.57 -1.14
C GLN A 364 60.59 44.68 -1.87
N ALA A 365 61.71 44.65 -1.14
CA ALA A 365 63.05 44.69 -1.74
C ALA A 365 63.44 43.32 -2.33
N GLN A 366 63.04 42.23 -1.68
CA GLN A 366 63.12 40.89 -2.25
C GLN A 366 62.18 40.75 -3.45
N LEU A 367 61.01 41.37 -3.51
CA LEU A 367 60.05 41.26 -4.62
C LEU A 367 60.62 41.88 -5.88
N LEU A 368 61.36 43.00 -5.82
CA LEU A 368 62.00 43.57 -7.00
C LEU A 368 63.20 42.73 -7.46
N ALA A 369 64.01 42.22 -6.53
CA ALA A 369 65.10 41.30 -6.86
C ALA A 369 64.56 39.94 -7.37
N GLN A 370 63.48 39.43 -6.79
CA GLN A 370 62.80 38.18 -7.12
C GLN A 370 61.97 38.31 -8.39
N VAL A 371 61.38 39.45 -8.71
CA VAL A 371 60.71 39.66 -10.01
C VAL A 371 61.72 39.59 -11.15
N VAL A 372 62.96 40.06 -10.96
CA VAL A 372 64.05 39.88 -11.92
C VAL A 372 64.63 38.46 -11.85
N GLN A 373 64.75 37.89 -10.64
CA GLN A 373 65.28 36.54 -10.41
C GLN A 373 64.37 35.42 -10.96
N GLU A 374 63.06 35.61 -10.85
CA GLU A 374 61.98 34.69 -11.25
C GLU A 374 61.25 35.13 -12.52
N SER A 375 61.81 36.12 -13.23
CA SER A 375 61.44 36.33 -14.63
C SER A 375 61.50 35.00 -15.36
N HIS A 376 60.39 34.59 -15.99
CA HIS A 376 60.30 33.33 -16.72
C HIS A 376 61.26 33.27 -17.93
N ASP A 377 61.76 34.44 -18.34
CA ASP A 377 62.85 34.52 -19.28
C ASP A 377 64.18 34.57 -18.52
N GLY A 378 65.11 33.69 -18.89
CA GLY A 378 66.49 33.71 -18.45
C GLY A 378 67.16 35.02 -18.83
N LEU A 379 67.51 35.80 -17.82
CA LEU A 379 68.10 37.12 -17.96
C LEU A 379 69.58 37.07 -17.58
N VAL A 380 70.45 37.36 -18.54
CA VAL A 380 71.89 37.44 -18.34
C VAL A 380 72.35 38.86 -18.62
N LEU A 381 73.15 39.42 -17.73
CA LEU A 381 73.70 40.75 -17.79
C LEU A 381 75.22 40.63 -17.89
N ARG A 382 75.79 41.16 -18.98
CA ARG A 382 77.23 41.08 -19.25
C ARG A 382 77.83 42.46 -19.50
N GLN A 383 79.12 42.61 -19.21
CA GLN A 383 79.90 43.79 -19.54
C GLN A 383 80.24 43.83 -21.03
N PRO A 384 80.61 45.01 -21.58
CA PRO A 384 80.94 45.17 -23.00
C PRO A 384 82.13 44.32 -23.47
N ASP A 385 83.01 43.90 -22.56
CA ASP A 385 84.13 42.99 -22.82
C ASP A 385 83.72 41.50 -22.86
N GLY A 386 82.43 41.20 -22.66
CA GLY A 386 81.84 39.87 -22.74
C GLY A 386 81.72 39.14 -21.40
N LYS A 387 82.12 39.77 -20.28
CA LYS A 387 82.06 39.15 -18.95
C LYS A 387 80.65 39.20 -18.34
N ILE A 388 80.09 38.06 -17.98
CA ILE A 388 78.79 37.96 -17.30
C ILE A 388 78.95 38.50 -15.86
N ILE A 389 78.17 39.51 -15.50
CA ILE A 389 78.20 40.17 -14.19
C ILE A 389 76.96 39.90 -13.35
N TYR A 390 75.87 39.49 -14.00
CA TYR A 390 74.66 39.04 -13.35
C TYR A 390 73.97 38.03 -14.24
N ALA A 391 73.36 37.02 -13.65
CA ALA A 391 72.42 36.14 -14.33
C ALA A 391 71.36 35.77 -13.30
N ASN A 392 70.10 35.82 -13.70
CA ASN A 392 69.04 35.34 -12.85
C ASN A 392 69.05 33.81 -12.76
N ASP A 393 68.29 33.27 -11.83
CA ASP A 393 68.28 31.83 -11.59
C ASP A 393 67.76 31.09 -12.82
N THR A 394 66.75 31.62 -13.51
CA THR A 394 66.24 31.02 -14.75
C THR A 394 67.34 30.93 -15.83
N ALA A 395 68.20 31.93 -15.99
CA ALA A 395 69.35 31.83 -16.89
C ALA A 395 70.40 30.83 -16.39
N HIS A 396 70.68 30.80 -15.09
CA HIS A 396 71.57 29.82 -14.49
C HIS A 396 71.07 28.39 -14.68
N GLU A 397 69.76 28.16 -14.59
CA GLU A 397 69.13 26.86 -14.78
C GLU A 397 69.07 26.46 -16.26
N LEU A 398 68.63 27.36 -17.13
CA LEU A 398 68.55 27.11 -18.57
C LEU A 398 69.92 26.78 -19.17
N PHE A 399 70.99 27.36 -18.61
CA PHE A 399 72.36 27.17 -19.09
C PHE A 399 73.28 26.37 -18.14
N SER A 400 72.70 25.77 -17.09
CA SER A 400 73.39 25.01 -16.02
C SER A 400 74.29 23.90 -16.53
N ALA A 401 73.92 23.28 -17.66
CA ALA A 401 74.71 22.22 -18.30
C ALA A 401 76.10 22.69 -18.80
N SER A 402 76.31 23.99 -18.99
CA SER A 402 77.63 24.53 -19.39
C SER A 402 78.54 24.84 -18.19
N SER A 403 77.97 25.24 -17.05
CA SER A 403 78.70 25.51 -15.81
C SER A 403 77.77 25.84 -14.65
N ASN A 404 78.13 25.39 -13.44
CA ASN A 404 77.43 25.72 -12.20
C ASN A 404 77.53 27.20 -11.78
N ASN A 405 78.41 28.01 -12.38
CA ASN A 405 78.46 29.44 -12.10
C ASN A 405 78.80 30.25 -13.36
N LEU A 406 77.81 30.97 -13.88
CA LEU A 406 77.91 31.85 -15.04
C LEU A 406 78.60 33.18 -14.70
N LEU A 407 78.57 33.61 -13.43
CA LEU A 407 79.11 34.91 -13.01
C LEU A 407 80.63 34.95 -13.16
N GLY A 408 81.12 36.02 -13.78
CA GLY A 408 82.53 36.30 -14.02
C GLY A 408 83.14 35.58 -15.22
N ARG A 409 82.37 34.75 -15.93
CA ARG A 409 82.80 34.07 -17.15
C ARG A 409 82.58 34.94 -18.38
N TYR A 410 83.36 34.70 -19.42
CA TYR A 410 83.12 35.26 -20.73
C TYR A 410 82.13 34.36 -21.48
N ASP A 411 81.14 34.96 -22.12
CA ASP A 411 79.98 34.31 -22.72
C ASP A 411 80.36 33.21 -23.74
N VAL A 412 80.22 31.93 -23.35
CA VAL A 412 80.48 30.72 -24.19
C VAL A 412 79.17 30.08 -24.67
N LEU A 413 78.02 30.71 -24.38
CA LEU A 413 76.70 30.11 -24.54
C LEU A 413 76.18 30.22 -25.98
N LEU A 414 76.70 31.20 -26.74
CA LEU A 414 76.35 31.50 -28.13
C LEU A 414 77.62 31.48 -29.00
N SER A 415 77.51 31.08 -30.26
CA SER A 415 78.67 31.03 -31.18
C SER A 415 79.10 32.43 -31.64
N GLN A 416 80.38 32.61 -32.04
CA GLN A 416 80.90 33.90 -32.51
C GLN A 416 80.08 34.50 -33.69
N SER A 417 79.46 33.66 -34.53
CA SER A 417 78.60 34.11 -35.63
C SER A 417 77.25 34.67 -35.17
N GLU A 418 76.79 34.32 -33.96
CA GLU A 418 75.51 34.76 -33.38
C GLU A 418 75.70 35.98 -32.45
N LEU A 419 76.94 36.40 -32.17
CA LEU A 419 77.28 37.48 -31.22
C LEU A 419 77.17 38.90 -31.81
N GLY A 420 77.14 39.05 -33.13
CA GLY A 420 76.89 40.32 -33.84
C GLY A 420 77.87 41.47 -33.50
N ASP A 421 77.70 42.61 -34.17
CA ASP A 421 78.42 43.84 -33.82
C ASP A 421 77.71 44.51 -32.63
N LEU A 422 78.46 44.89 -31.59
CA LEU A 422 77.97 45.23 -30.23
C LEU A 422 77.07 46.48 -30.15
N ALA A 423 76.69 47.06 -31.28
CA ALA A 423 75.94 48.30 -31.39
C ALA A 423 74.40 48.13 -31.46
N HIS A 424 73.88 46.94 -31.80
CA HIS A 424 72.46 46.74 -32.13
C HIS A 424 71.80 45.51 -31.47
N PRO A 425 70.46 45.52 -31.26
CA PRO A 425 69.72 44.36 -30.73
C PRO A 425 69.63 43.20 -31.74
N LEU A 426 69.54 41.95 -31.25
CA LEU A 426 69.49 40.73 -32.06
C LEU A 426 68.53 39.67 -31.46
N SER A 427 67.85 38.84 -32.26
CA SER A 427 67.01 37.72 -31.76
C SER A 427 67.01 36.48 -32.66
N PHE A 428 66.97 35.26 -32.09
CA PHE A 428 66.93 33.98 -32.82
C PHE A 428 66.48 32.80 -31.92
N SER A 429 66.14 31.65 -32.51
CA SER A 429 65.66 30.44 -31.80
C SER A 429 66.68 29.30 -31.86
N THR A 430 66.81 28.53 -30.78
CA THR A 430 67.78 27.42 -30.67
C THR A 430 67.37 26.38 -29.61
N THR A 431 68.05 25.24 -29.57
CA THR A 431 67.90 24.24 -28.51
C THR A 431 69.15 24.19 -27.64
N PHE A 432 68.98 24.04 -26.33
CA PHE A 432 70.11 23.97 -25.40
C PHE A 432 69.91 22.92 -24.28
N PRO A 433 70.95 22.15 -23.91
CA PRO A 433 72.24 22.04 -24.59
C PRO A 433 72.09 21.33 -25.96
N ARG A 434 72.87 21.77 -26.96
CA ARG A 434 72.77 21.23 -28.32
C ARG A 434 73.03 19.72 -28.32
N HIS A 435 72.25 18.97 -29.10
CA HIS A 435 72.35 17.51 -29.23
C HIS A 435 72.12 16.71 -27.95
N SER A 436 71.36 17.24 -26.98
CA SER A 436 70.91 16.52 -25.79
C SER A 436 69.44 16.08 -25.91
N PRO A 437 69.08 14.85 -25.51
CA PRO A 437 67.68 14.38 -25.49
C PRO A 437 66.81 15.06 -24.42
N HIS A 438 67.41 15.87 -23.55
CA HIS A 438 66.71 16.74 -22.59
C HIS A 438 66.91 18.22 -22.92
N ALA A 439 67.16 18.54 -24.20
CA ALA A 439 67.33 19.90 -24.64
C ALA A 439 66.03 20.70 -24.49
N LYS A 440 66.14 21.87 -23.88
CA LYS A 440 65.07 22.85 -23.81
C LYS A 440 65.01 23.65 -25.10
N HIS A 441 63.81 24.01 -25.52
CA HIS A 441 63.58 24.85 -26.71
C HIS A 441 63.58 26.32 -26.31
N LEU A 442 64.53 27.10 -26.82
CA LEU A 442 64.81 28.45 -26.35
C LEU A 442 64.72 29.48 -27.47
N ASP A 443 64.09 30.62 -27.17
CA ASP A 443 64.15 31.84 -27.97
C ASP A 443 65.04 32.88 -27.27
N VAL A 444 66.05 33.40 -27.96
CA VAL A 444 67.08 34.28 -27.40
C VAL A 444 66.99 35.68 -28.00
N MET A 445 67.07 36.72 -27.16
CA MET A 445 67.11 38.14 -27.53
C MET A 445 68.25 38.88 -26.80
N LEU A 446 68.95 39.78 -27.47
CA LEU A 446 70.07 40.57 -26.94
C LEU A 446 69.79 42.08 -27.03
N GLN A 447 70.02 42.82 -25.94
CA GLN A 447 69.75 44.25 -25.82
C GLN A 447 70.84 45.02 -25.04
N PRO A 448 71.43 46.11 -25.57
CA PRO A 448 72.44 46.90 -24.87
C PRO A 448 71.83 47.88 -23.83
N LEU A 449 72.42 47.96 -22.64
CA LEU A 449 72.09 48.92 -21.58
C LEU A 449 73.10 50.07 -21.55
N ARG A 450 72.59 51.29 -21.40
CA ARG A 450 73.37 52.53 -21.50
C ARG A 450 73.26 53.38 -20.23
N ASN A 451 74.30 54.14 -19.89
CA ASN A 451 74.26 55.14 -18.82
C ASN A 451 73.56 56.43 -19.28
N GLU A 452 73.45 57.42 -18.37
CA GLU A 452 72.85 58.74 -18.66
C GLU A 452 73.55 59.52 -19.79
N LEU A 453 74.80 59.16 -20.14
CA LEU A 453 75.58 59.72 -21.25
C LEU A 453 75.48 58.88 -22.55
N LEU A 454 74.53 57.94 -22.63
CA LEU A 454 74.23 57.04 -23.78
C LEU A 454 75.35 56.09 -24.21
N GLN A 455 76.38 55.91 -23.36
CA GLN A 455 77.45 54.95 -23.59
C GLN A 455 77.01 53.56 -23.10
N PRO A 456 77.27 52.47 -23.85
CA PRO A 456 76.92 51.13 -23.42
C PRO A 456 77.75 50.73 -22.19
N ILE A 457 77.07 50.40 -21.10
CA ILE A 457 77.68 49.99 -19.83
C ILE A 457 77.51 48.50 -19.54
N ALA A 458 76.52 47.86 -20.16
CA ALA A 458 76.27 46.42 -20.09
C ALA A 458 75.40 45.98 -21.28
N MET A 459 75.22 44.67 -21.44
CA MET A 459 74.29 44.07 -22.39
C MET A 459 73.43 43.05 -21.65
N ALA A 460 72.11 43.18 -21.80
CA ALA A 460 71.12 42.26 -21.26
C ALA A 460 70.73 41.26 -22.36
N MET A 461 70.84 39.98 -22.05
CA MET A 461 70.34 38.86 -22.84
C MET A 461 69.09 38.34 -22.14
N ILE A 462 68.04 38.10 -22.91
CA ILE A 462 66.76 37.55 -22.47
C ILE A 462 66.54 36.26 -23.24
N VAL A 463 66.34 35.15 -22.54
CA VAL A 463 66.21 33.81 -23.11
C VAL A 463 64.93 33.18 -22.60
N ARG A 464 63.97 33.00 -23.48
CA ARG A 464 62.68 32.41 -23.15
C ARG A 464 62.68 30.92 -23.45
N ASP A 465 62.36 30.12 -22.45
CA ASP A 465 62.10 28.69 -22.62
C ASP A 465 60.66 28.48 -23.09
N VAL A 466 60.48 28.04 -24.34
CA VAL A 466 59.18 27.81 -24.96
C VAL A 466 58.71 26.35 -24.85
N SER A 467 59.33 25.56 -23.95
CA SER A 467 58.95 24.16 -23.73
C SER A 467 57.52 23.97 -23.19
N LEU A 468 56.94 25.00 -22.55
CA LEU A 468 55.60 24.97 -21.94
C LEU A 468 54.45 25.09 -22.96
N ASN A 469 54.62 25.89 -24.02
CA ASN A 469 53.69 25.86 -25.18
C ASN A 469 53.69 24.48 -25.84
N TYR A 470 54.82 23.79 -25.80
CA TYR A 470 54.92 22.40 -26.24
C TYR A 470 54.20 21.44 -25.28
N ALA A 471 54.12 21.78 -23.98
CA ALA A 471 53.41 21.04 -22.93
C ALA A 471 51.88 21.29 -22.91
N GLU A 472 51.38 22.46 -23.30
CA GLU A 472 49.92 22.71 -23.46
C GLU A 472 49.30 21.77 -24.52
N THR A 473 50.02 21.51 -25.62
CA THR A 473 49.67 20.46 -26.59
C THR A 473 49.66 19.04 -26.00
N GLN A 474 50.32 18.84 -24.86
CA GLN A 474 50.37 17.57 -24.13
C GLN A 474 49.27 17.49 -23.07
N GLU A 475 48.92 18.59 -22.42
CA GLU A 475 47.81 18.72 -21.47
C GLU A 475 46.44 18.54 -22.15
N LEU A 476 46.33 18.97 -23.41
CA LEU A 476 45.17 18.68 -24.27
C LEU A 476 44.97 17.16 -24.48
N LYS A 477 46.06 16.37 -24.52
CA LYS A 477 46.00 14.90 -24.63
C LYS A 477 45.57 14.26 -23.31
N ASP A 478 46.02 14.80 -22.17
CA ASP A 478 45.67 14.29 -20.83
C ASP A 478 44.21 14.60 -20.45
N SER A 479 43.68 15.76 -20.85
CA SER A 479 42.25 16.08 -20.68
C SER A 479 41.35 15.14 -21.49
N HIS A 480 41.76 14.81 -22.72
CA HIS A 480 41.06 13.84 -23.57
C HIS A 480 41.07 12.43 -22.95
N HIS A 481 42.18 12.03 -22.34
CA HIS A 481 42.31 10.76 -21.64
C HIS A 481 41.38 10.66 -20.40
N ARG A 482 41.25 11.75 -19.63
CA ARG A 482 40.38 11.79 -18.44
C ARG A 482 38.89 11.73 -18.77
N LEU A 483 38.48 12.33 -19.90
CA LEU A 483 37.10 12.20 -20.41
C LEU A 483 36.80 10.77 -20.87
N GLN A 484 37.78 10.06 -21.45
CA GLN A 484 37.64 8.65 -21.81
C GLN A 484 37.45 7.76 -20.56
N GLU A 485 38.21 7.98 -19.48
CA GLU A 485 38.08 7.23 -18.23
C GLU A 485 36.71 7.40 -17.55
N MET A 486 36.10 8.59 -17.63
CA MET A 486 34.75 8.83 -17.07
C MET A 486 33.66 8.09 -17.85
N VAL A 487 33.82 7.95 -19.18
CA VAL A 487 32.91 7.20 -20.04
C VAL A 487 33.02 5.70 -19.77
N ASP A 488 34.21 5.19 -19.46
CA ASP A 488 34.43 3.77 -19.13
C ASP A 488 33.82 3.35 -17.78
N LEU A 489 33.55 4.29 -16.88
CA LEU A 489 32.96 4.03 -15.56
C LEU A 489 31.42 4.01 -15.54
N SER A 490 30.72 4.41 -16.62
CA SER A 490 29.25 4.32 -16.66
C SER A 490 28.76 2.89 -16.92
N SER A 491 27.71 2.47 -16.21
CA SER A 491 27.10 1.13 -16.37
C SER A 491 26.35 0.96 -17.71
N ASP A 492 26.05 2.06 -18.38
CA ASP A 492 25.44 2.12 -19.72
C ASP A 492 26.55 2.36 -20.75
N TRP A 493 26.40 1.83 -21.97
CA TRP A 493 27.31 2.14 -23.08
C TRP A 493 26.79 3.28 -23.93
N PHE A 494 27.72 4.04 -24.49
CA PHE A 494 27.45 5.06 -25.48
C PHE A 494 27.75 4.53 -26.88
N TRP A 495 26.96 4.95 -27.84
CA TRP A 495 27.13 4.56 -29.23
C TRP A 495 26.81 5.73 -30.16
N GLU A 496 27.49 5.75 -31.30
CA GLU A 496 27.22 6.62 -32.43
C GLU A 496 27.10 5.80 -33.71
N GLN A 497 26.23 6.25 -34.60
CA GLN A 497 26.01 5.71 -35.92
C GLN A 497 26.10 6.82 -36.96
N ASP A 498 26.59 6.49 -38.16
CA ASP A 498 26.59 7.41 -39.29
C ASP A 498 25.19 7.62 -39.89
N ALA A 499 25.11 8.44 -40.95
CA ALA A 499 23.88 8.73 -41.67
C ALA A 499 23.21 7.48 -42.28
N ASP A 500 23.98 6.43 -42.55
CA ASP A 500 23.49 5.14 -43.02
C ASP A 500 23.11 4.20 -41.86
N SER A 501 23.16 4.65 -40.60
CA SER A 501 22.87 3.85 -39.40
C SER A 501 23.86 2.71 -39.13
N ARG A 502 25.13 2.88 -39.52
CA ARG A 502 26.23 1.96 -39.17
C ARG A 502 27.00 2.50 -37.97
N PHE A 503 27.38 1.63 -37.03
CA PHE A 503 28.13 2.09 -35.84
C PHE A 503 29.49 2.69 -36.22
N THR A 504 29.73 3.93 -35.79
CA THR A 504 30.99 4.66 -35.97
C THR A 504 31.79 4.75 -34.68
N MET A 505 31.10 4.71 -33.54
CA MET A 505 31.71 4.66 -32.21
C MET A 505 30.84 3.83 -31.28
N VAL A 506 31.46 3.02 -30.43
CA VAL A 506 30.79 2.39 -29.29
C VAL A 506 31.81 2.37 -28.15
N THR A 507 31.44 2.91 -26.98
CA THR A 507 32.35 3.11 -25.84
C THR A 507 31.60 2.99 -24.50
N GLY A 508 32.32 2.68 -23.42
CA GLY A 508 31.78 2.60 -22.06
C GLY A 508 31.93 1.22 -21.40
N GLY A 509 31.59 1.15 -20.11
CA GLY A 509 31.89 0.00 -19.23
C GLY A 509 31.26 -1.34 -19.63
N PHE A 510 30.34 -1.35 -20.60
CA PHE A 510 29.72 -2.54 -21.19
C PHE A 510 30.71 -3.56 -21.75
N PHE A 511 31.82 -3.12 -22.34
CA PHE A 511 32.84 -4.02 -22.91
C PHE A 511 33.63 -4.80 -21.85
N SER A 512 33.64 -4.34 -20.60
CA SER A 512 34.32 -5.05 -19.51
C SER A 512 33.55 -6.28 -19.03
N ARG A 513 32.23 -6.34 -19.30
CA ARG A 513 31.32 -7.39 -18.82
C ARG A 513 31.08 -8.50 -19.84
N PHE A 514 31.26 -8.22 -21.13
CA PHE A 514 31.02 -9.16 -22.22
C PHE A 514 32.32 -9.35 -23.02
N ASP A 515 32.59 -10.56 -23.53
CA ASP A 515 33.80 -10.89 -24.29
C ASP A 515 33.73 -10.36 -25.75
N VAL A 516 33.49 -9.06 -25.89
CA VAL A 516 33.36 -8.35 -27.17
C VAL A 516 34.16 -7.04 -27.13
N THR A 517 34.74 -6.66 -28.26
CA THR A 517 35.47 -5.40 -28.42
C THR A 517 34.67 -4.40 -29.26
N PRO A 518 34.96 -3.09 -29.19
CA PRO A 518 34.29 -2.10 -30.04
C PRO A 518 34.33 -2.45 -31.53
N ALA A 519 35.44 -3.04 -32.00
CA ALA A 519 35.62 -3.49 -33.38
C ALA A 519 34.56 -4.49 -33.87
N TYR A 520 33.88 -5.20 -32.96
CA TYR A 520 32.76 -6.09 -33.30
C TYR A 520 31.57 -5.33 -33.88
N PHE A 521 31.34 -4.09 -33.44
CA PHE A 521 30.17 -3.27 -33.78
C PHE A 521 30.43 -2.36 -34.98
N LEU A 522 31.65 -1.83 -35.11
CA LEU A 522 31.99 -0.80 -36.08
C LEU A 522 31.67 -1.20 -37.53
N GLY A 523 31.01 -0.30 -38.27
CA GLY A 523 30.62 -0.47 -39.67
C GLY A 523 29.37 -1.33 -39.91
N LYS A 524 28.82 -1.97 -38.88
CA LYS A 524 27.63 -2.83 -38.98
C LYS A 524 26.36 -2.08 -38.57
N HIS A 525 25.21 -2.54 -39.06
CA HIS A 525 23.94 -2.11 -38.49
C HIS A 525 23.58 -2.95 -37.27
N ARG A 526 22.73 -2.41 -36.39
CA ARG A 526 22.25 -3.14 -35.21
C ARG A 526 21.48 -4.43 -35.54
N TRP A 527 20.85 -4.50 -36.71
CA TRP A 527 20.15 -5.70 -37.19
C TRP A 527 21.09 -6.78 -37.75
N ASP A 528 22.36 -6.44 -38.00
CA ASP A 528 23.38 -7.40 -38.46
C ASP A 528 24.07 -8.14 -37.30
N LEU A 529 23.85 -7.71 -36.05
CA LEU A 529 24.54 -8.20 -34.84
C LEU A 529 23.84 -9.41 -34.19
N GLY A 530 23.23 -10.27 -35.02
CA GLY A 530 22.52 -11.46 -34.56
C GLY A 530 21.28 -11.13 -33.72
N SER A 531 20.56 -10.07 -34.10
CA SER A 531 19.51 -9.53 -33.25
C SER A 531 18.15 -10.22 -33.46
N GLY A 532 17.66 -10.84 -32.39
CA GLY A 532 16.43 -11.63 -32.36
C GLY A 532 15.36 -11.02 -31.46
N GLY A 533 14.24 -11.73 -31.32
CA GLY A 533 13.15 -11.35 -30.40
C GLY A 533 12.18 -10.28 -30.92
N LEU A 534 12.42 -9.74 -32.12
CA LEU A 534 11.51 -8.82 -32.82
C LEU A 534 11.06 -9.42 -34.16
N SER A 535 9.83 -9.08 -34.58
CA SER A 535 9.30 -9.42 -35.90
C SER A 535 9.91 -8.53 -37.00
N GLN A 536 9.75 -8.93 -38.26
CA GLN A 536 10.20 -8.12 -39.41
C GLN A 536 9.53 -6.74 -39.42
N GLU A 537 8.26 -6.68 -39.05
CA GLU A 537 7.44 -5.46 -38.96
C GLU A 537 7.99 -4.47 -37.92
N GLN A 538 8.38 -4.96 -36.74
CA GLN A 538 8.99 -4.12 -35.70
C GLN A 538 10.35 -3.54 -36.12
N TRP A 539 11.11 -4.30 -36.92
CA TRP A 539 12.35 -3.79 -37.50
C TRP A 539 12.10 -2.74 -38.59
N ASP A 540 11.04 -2.90 -39.38
CA ASP A 540 10.63 -1.92 -40.39
C ASP A 540 10.18 -0.60 -39.74
N GLU A 541 9.42 -0.67 -38.64
CA GLU A 541 9.03 0.51 -37.85
C GLU A 541 10.25 1.26 -37.32
N HIS A 542 11.22 0.53 -36.75
CA HIS A 542 12.44 1.17 -36.24
C HIS A 542 13.25 1.82 -37.38
N ARG A 543 13.36 1.18 -38.54
CA ARG A 543 14.00 1.78 -39.73
C ARG A 543 13.27 3.04 -40.19
N ALA A 544 11.94 3.07 -40.15
CA ALA A 544 11.17 4.24 -40.51
C ALA A 544 11.45 5.44 -39.58
N ILE A 545 11.61 5.19 -38.28
CA ILE A 545 11.99 6.21 -37.28
C ILE A 545 13.37 6.81 -37.61
N LEU A 546 14.34 5.96 -37.96
CA LEU A 546 15.68 6.39 -38.35
C LEU A 546 15.66 7.19 -39.66
N ALA A 547 14.89 6.73 -40.66
CA ALA A 547 14.72 7.44 -41.93
C ALA A 547 14.03 8.80 -41.76
N ALA A 548 13.09 8.90 -40.81
CA ALA A 548 12.42 10.14 -40.45
C ALA A 548 13.25 11.08 -39.57
N ARG A 549 14.49 10.69 -39.20
CA ARG A 549 15.40 11.46 -38.34
C ARG A 549 14.77 11.80 -36.98
N GLN A 550 13.96 10.90 -36.45
CA GLN A 550 13.29 11.09 -35.15
C GLN A 550 14.11 10.49 -34.01
N ALA A 551 14.07 11.12 -32.84
CA ALA A 551 14.60 10.54 -31.62
C ALA A 551 13.70 9.39 -31.15
N TYR A 552 14.30 8.37 -30.54
CA TYR A 552 13.60 7.21 -30.02
C TYR A 552 14.15 6.82 -28.66
N ARG A 553 13.31 6.19 -27.84
CA ARG A 553 13.64 5.80 -26.47
C ARG A 553 13.23 4.36 -26.21
N ASP A 554 14.00 3.72 -25.34
CA ASP A 554 13.71 2.39 -24.77
C ASP A 554 13.38 1.33 -25.83
N PHE A 555 14.06 1.38 -26.99
CA PHE A 555 13.90 0.39 -28.04
C PHE A 555 14.61 -0.90 -27.62
N GLU A 556 13.84 -1.95 -27.35
CA GLU A 556 14.36 -3.22 -26.86
C GLU A 556 14.50 -4.25 -27.98
N TYR A 557 15.67 -4.88 -28.05
CA TYR A 557 15.90 -6.03 -28.94
C TYR A 557 16.85 -7.02 -28.29
N THR A 558 16.80 -8.27 -28.74
CA THR A 558 17.79 -9.27 -28.30
C THR A 558 19.02 -9.15 -29.18
N SER A 559 20.21 -9.14 -28.62
CA SER A 559 21.48 -9.10 -29.34
C SER A 559 22.37 -10.28 -28.93
N VAL A 560 23.16 -10.79 -29.87
CA VAL A 560 24.16 -11.83 -29.58
C VAL A 560 25.54 -11.20 -29.51
N LEU A 561 26.16 -11.32 -28.35
CA LEU A 561 27.47 -10.75 -28.03
C LEU A 561 28.43 -11.86 -27.64
N GLY A 562 29.32 -12.20 -28.57
CA GLY A 562 30.22 -13.33 -28.39
C GLY A 562 29.42 -14.63 -28.21
N ARG A 563 29.41 -15.18 -26.99
CA ARG A 563 28.64 -16.38 -26.62
C ARG A 563 27.34 -16.09 -25.88
N ASP A 564 27.13 -14.84 -25.44
CA ASP A 564 25.99 -14.47 -24.61
C ASP A 564 24.86 -13.88 -25.45
N THR A 565 23.63 -14.25 -25.13
CA THR A 565 22.43 -13.63 -25.70
C THR A 565 21.84 -12.70 -24.66
N ILE A 566 21.79 -11.41 -24.97
CA ILE A 566 21.31 -10.38 -24.05
C ILE A 566 20.15 -9.60 -24.63
N ILE A 567 19.31 -9.05 -23.75
CA ILE A 567 18.26 -8.09 -24.11
C ILE A 567 18.81 -6.70 -23.83
N VAL A 568 18.88 -5.89 -24.87
CA VAL A 568 19.38 -4.52 -24.80
C VAL A 568 18.23 -3.54 -24.96
N SER A 569 18.22 -2.48 -24.15
CA SER A 569 17.37 -1.31 -24.33
C SER A 569 18.23 -0.15 -24.79
N VAL A 570 17.86 0.49 -25.90
CA VAL A 570 18.65 1.58 -26.49
C VAL A 570 17.79 2.81 -26.78
N SER A 571 18.37 3.98 -26.55
CA SER A 571 17.75 5.27 -26.82
C SER A 571 18.71 6.11 -27.67
N GLY A 572 18.20 6.80 -28.69
CA GLY A 572 19.02 7.55 -29.63
C GLY A 572 18.36 8.83 -30.13
N PHE A 573 19.18 9.83 -30.44
CA PHE A 573 18.75 11.09 -31.04
C PHE A 573 19.66 11.47 -32.22
N PRO A 574 19.12 12.16 -33.24
CA PRO A 574 19.90 12.60 -34.39
C PRO A 574 20.87 13.73 -34.01
N PHE A 575 22.02 13.80 -34.66
CA PHE A 575 22.96 14.92 -34.54
C PHE A 575 23.45 15.40 -35.91
N TYR A 576 23.89 16.66 -35.94
CA TYR A 576 24.16 17.44 -37.14
C TYR A 576 25.52 18.14 -37.04
N ASP A 577 26.11 18.50 -38.16
CA ASP A 577 27.29 19.37 -38.21
C ASP A 577 26.93 20.85 -37.99
N ASP A 578 27.93 21.74 -38.01
CA ASP A 578 27.74 23.19 -37.84
C ASP A 578 26.91 23.83 -38.98
N ASP A 579 26.77 23.15 -40.13
CA ASP A 579 25.98 23.56 -41.30
C ASP A 579 24.59 22.88 -41.33
N ASP A 580 24.17 22.27 -40.22
CA ASP A 580 22.89 21.58 -40.01
C ASP A 580 22.68 20.35 -40.94
N ASN A 581 23.75 19.77 -41.46
CA ASN A 581 23.71 18.50 -42.22
C ASN A 581 23.63 17.32 -41.26
N PHE A 582 22.76 16.37 -41.57
CA PHE A 582 22.57 15.16 -40.76
C PHE A 582 23.81 14.26 -40.81
N LEU A 583 24.45 14.06 -39.65
CA LEU A 583 25.64 13.22 -39.51
C LEU A 583 25.31 11.79 -39.07
N GLY A 584 24.22 11.62 -38.34
CA GLY A 584 23.78 10.30 -37.86
C GLY A 584 23.08 10.35 -36.51
N TYR A 585 23.22 9.28 -35.74
CA TYR A 585 22.55 9.10 -34.45
C TYR A 585 23.55 8.85 -33.33
N ARG A 586 23.28 9.38 -32.14
CA ARG A 586 24.02 9.04 -30.92
C ARG A 586 23.09 8.74 -29.78
N GLY A 587 23.55 7.91 -28.85
CA GLY A 587 22.68 7.39 -27.82
C GLY A 587 23.35 6.56 -26.76
N THR A 588 22.51 6.03 -25.88
CA THR A 588 22.91 5.12 -24.81
C THR A 588 22.27 3.75 -25.01
N GLY A 589 22.89 2.72 -24.46
CA GLY A 589 22.33 1.40 -24.36
C GLY A 589 22.57 0.79 -22.99
N ARG A 590 21.64 -0.07 -22.58
CA ARG A 590 21.65 -0.75 -21.29
C ARG A 590 21.27 -2.21 -21.43
N ASP A 591 21.90 -3.07 -20.63
CA ASP A 591 21.54 -4.49 -20.49
C ASP A 591 20.33 -4.61 -19.54
N VAL A 592 19.21 -5.09 -20.06
CA VAL A 592 17.97 -5.33 -19.31
C VAL A 592 17.64 -6.81 -19.16
N THR A 593 18.58 -7.71 -19.51
CA THR A 593 18.39 -9.17 -19.49
C THR A 593 17.94 -9.67 -18.12
N GLY A 594 18.62 -9.24 -17.04
CA GLY A 594 18.28 -9.66 -15.68
C GLY A 594 16.87 -9.24 -15.26
N ILE A 595 16.44 -8.03 -15.63
CA ILE A 595 15.11 -7.50 -15.32
C ILE A 595 14.04 -8.33 -16.05
N ARG A 596 14.24 -8.61 -17.34
CA ARG A 596 13.28 -9.39 -18.15
C ARG A 596 13.23 -10.87 -17.76
N MET A 597 14.36 -11.47 -17.37
CA MET A 597 14.40 -12.85 -16.88
C MET A 597 13.67 -13.00 -15.54
N ALA A 598 13.86 -12.06 -14.60
CA ALA A 598 13.14 -12.06 -13.32
C ALA A 598 11.62 -11.93 -13.53
N GLN A 599 11.21 -11.05 -14.44
CA GLN A 599 9.79 -10.86 -14.78
C GLN A 599 9.17 -12.14 -15.39
N LYS A 600 9.88 -12.81 -16.31
CA LYS A 600 9.41 -14.09 -16.88
C LYS A 600 9.36 -15.22 -15.85
N ALA A 601 10.34 -15.29 -14.94
CA ALA A 601 10.37 -16.29 -13.88
C ALA A 601 9.16 -16.14 -12.94
N LEU A 602 8.81 -14.91 -12.55
CA LEU A 602 7.64 -14.64 -11.72
C LEU A 602 6.32 -15.07 -12.40
N ILE A 603 6.17 -14.75 -13.68
CA ILE A 603 4.98 -15.14 -14.46
C ILE A 603 4.90 -16.67 -14.59
N SER A 604 6.03 -17.34 -14.83
CA SER A 604 6.08 -18.81 -14.93
C SER A 604 5.79 -19.50 -13.60
N GLU A 605 6.25 -18.96 -12.48
CA GLU A 605 5.91 -19.43 -11.13
C GLU A 605 4.42 -19.30 -10.87
N GLN A 606 3.82 -18.14 -11.19
CA GLN A 606 2.37 -17.94 -11.06
C GLN A 606 1.56 -18.94 -11.89
N GLN A 607 1.95 -19.15 -13.15
CA GLN A 607 1.28 -20.12 -14.03
C GLN A 607 1.44 -21.56 -13.55
N ARG A 608 2.61 -21.93 -13.01
CA ARG A 608 2.86 -23.28 -12.48
C ARG A 608 2.11 -23.52 -11.17
N ALA A 609 2.03 -22.52 -10.29
CA ALA A 609 1.22 -22.57 -9.08
C ALA A 609 -0.27 -22.76 -9.43
N GLN A 610 -0.77 -22.01 -10.43
CA GLN A 610 -2.15 -22.12 -10.89
C GLN A 610 -2.45 -23.47 -11.55
N ALA A 611 -1.59 -23.97 -12.44
CA ALA A 611 -1.75 -25.29 -13.07
C ALA A 611 -1.68 -26.44 -12.05
N THR A 612 -0.90 -26.30 -10.98
CA THR A 612 -0.84 -27.29 -9.89
C THR A 612 -2.15 -27.32 -9.12
N LEU A 613 -2.73 -26.15 -8.79
CA LEU A 613 -4.02 -26.04 -8.10
C LEU A 613 -5.19 -26.57 -8.95
N GLU A 614 -5.13 -26.43 -10.27
CA GLU A 614 -6.12 -26.94 -11.22
C GLU A 614 -6.05 -28.48 -11.42
N SER A 615 -4.91 -29.11 -11.11
CA SER A 615 -4.69 -30.56 -11.23
C SER A 615 -5.04 -31.37 -9.97
N ILE A 616 -5.49 -30.71 -8.90
CA ILE A 616 -5.89 -31.36 -7.65
C ILE A 616 -7.25 -32.04 -7.87
N ALA A 617 -7.32 -33.35 -7.66
CA ALA A 617 -8.55 -34.16 -7.75
C ALA A 617 -9.57 -33.88 -6.62
N ASP A 618 -9.21 -33.02 -5.68
CA ASP A 618 -10.03 -32.56 -4.57
C ASP A 618 -10.66 -31.19 -4.90
N GLY A 619 -11.86 -30.95 -4.38
CA GLY A 619 -12.45 -29.62 -4.40
C GLY A 619 -11.66 -28.69 -3.51
N VAL A 620 -11.23 -27.55 -4.06
CA VAL A 620 -10.52 -26.50 -3.33
C VAL A 620 -11.33 -25.22 -3.42
N ILE A 621 -11.68 -24.63 -2.27
CA ILE A 621 -12.32 -23.33 -2.16
C ILE A 621 -11.46 -22.46 -1.24
N THR A 622 -11.16 -21.24 -1.66
CA THR A 622 -10.53 -20.24 -0.77
C THR A 622 -11.51 -19.12 -0.46
N THR A 623 -11.39 -18.59 0.75
CA THR A 623 -12.17 -17.46 1.21
C THR A 623 -11.27 -16.31 1.66
N ASP A 624 -11.83 -15.10 1.69
CA ASP A 624 -11.25 -13.98 2.42
C ASP A 624 -11.37 -14.18 3.94
N ILE A 625 -10.88 -13.19 4.70
CA ILE A 625 -10.93 -13.17 6.18
C ILE A 625 -12.34 -13.13 6.77
N PHE A 626 -13.37 -12.84 5.97
CA PHE A 626 -14.77 -12.79 6.37
C PHE A 626 -15.53 -14.07 5.98
N GLY A 627 -14.85 -15.05 5.39
CA GLY A 627 -15.47 -16.30 4.93
C GLY A 627 -16.19 -16.16 3.58
N ARG A 628 -15.92 -15.10 2.80
CA ARG A 628 -16.47 -14.95 1.44
C ARG A 628 -15.58 -15.63 0.42
N VAL A 629 -16.16 -16.38 -0.50
CA VAL A 629 -15.42 -17.13 -1.53
C VAL A 629 -14.64 -16.18 -2.43
N ASP A 630 -13.33 -16.36 -2.52
CA ASP A 630 -12.46 -15.65 -3.47
C ASP A 630 -12.15 -16.51 -4.70
N TYR A 631 -11.94 -17.82 -4.48
CA TYR A 631 -11.64 -18.78 -5.54
C TYR A 631 -12.27 -20.15 -5.28
N LEU A 632 -12.57 -20.86 -6.37
CA LEU A 632 -12.96 -22.27 -6.37
C LEU A 632 -12.41 -22.95 -7.62
N ASN A 633 -11.80 -24.12 -7.45
CA ASN A 633 -11.27 -24.88 -8.58
C ASN A 633 -12.41 -25.59 -9.36
N PRO A 634 -12.16 -26.09 -10.59
CA PRO A 634 -13.19 -26.73 -11.40
C PRO A 634 -13.85 -27.96 -10.73
N VAL A 635 -13.09 -28.72 -9.94
CA VAL A 635 -13.61 -29.88 -9.19
C VAL A 635 -14.61 -29.42 -8.12
N ALA A 636 -14.26 -28.40 -7.33
CA ALA A 636 -15.18 -27.80 -6.36
C ALA A 636 -16.43 -27.27 -7.05
N SER A 637 -16.27 -26.57 -8.18
CA SER A 637 -17.39 -26.04 -8.98
C SER A 637 -18.41 -27.12 -9.35
N SER A 638 -17.91 -28.28 -9.82
CA SER A 638 -18.74 -29.42 -10.19
C SER A 638 -19.43 -30.06 -8.98
N LEU A 639 -18.72 -30.20 -7.85
CA LEU A 639 -19.25 -30.86 -6.64
C LEU A 639 -20.28 -29.99 -5.92
N VAL A 640 -20.04 -28.68 -5.76
CA VAL A 640 -20.98 -27.76 -5.10
C VAL A 640 -22.10 -27.28 -6.02
N GLY A 641 -21.90 -27.31 -7.34
CA GLY A 641 -22.86 -26.86 -8.35
C GLY A 641 -22.89 -25.34 -8.55
N TRP A 642 -21.77 -24.67 -8.30
CA TRP A 642 -21.63 -23.22 -8.46
C TRP A 642 -20.42 -22.88 -9.34
N GLU A 643 -20.60 -21.99 -10.31
CA GLU A 643 -19.48 -21.40 -11.05
C GLU A 643 -18.78 -20.30 -10.23
N LEU A 644 -17.47 -20.13 -10.42
CA LEU A 644 -16.66 -19.11 -9.74
C LEU A 644 -17.24 -17.70 -9.89
N SER A 645 -17.70 -17.36 -11.10
CA SER A 645 -18.30 -16.06 -11.41
C SER A 645 -19.49 -15.70 -10.50
N SER A 646 -20.27 -16.70 -10.07
CA SER A 646 -21.47 -16.54 -9.26
C SER A 646 -21.22 -16.75 -7.77
N ALA A 647 -20.24 -17.56 -7.42
CA ALA A 647 -19.87 -17.85 -6.04
C ALA A 647 -18.97 -16.77 -5.43
N ARG A 648 -18.15 -16.08 -6.24
CA ARG A 648 -17.19 -15.08 -5.76
C ARG A 648 -17.90 -13.97 -4.98
N GLY A 649 -17.41 -13.68 -3.78
CA GLY A 649 -17.95 -12.67 -2.86
C GLY A 649 -19.13 -13.14 -2.00
N GLN A 650 -19.71 -14.32 -2.28
CA GLN A 650 -20.75 -14.92 -1.43
C GLN A 650 -20.14 -15.62 -0.21
N MET A 651 -20.92 -15.75 0.85
CA MET A 651 -20.51 -16.48 2.05
C MET A 651 -20.33 -17.96 1.75
N LEU A 652 -19.26 -18.58 2.24
CA LEU A 652 -18.99 -19.99 2.01
C LEU A 652 -20.17 -20.89 2.41
N SER A 653 -20.83 -20.60 3.53
CA SER A 653 -21.99 -21.33 4.03
C SER A 653 -23.20 -21.36 3.09
N ALA A 654 -23.31 -20.41 2.15
CA ALA A 654 -24.33 -20.42 1.11
C ALA A 654 -23.97 -21.35 -0.07
N ILE A 655 -22.67 -21.57 -0.28
CA ILE A 655 -22.11 -22.30 -1.42
C ILE A 655 -21.81 -23.75 -1.06
N TYR A 656 -21.30 -23.99 0.14
CA TYR A 656 -20.85 -25.28 0.63
C TYR A 656 -21.64 -25.67 1.88
N GLN A 657 -22.49 -26.69 1.74
CA GLN A 657 -23.35 -27.19 2.82
C GLN A 657 -23.00 -28.62 3.18
N SER A 658 -22.31 -28.82 4.30
CA SER A 658 -22.01 -30.16 4.82
C SER A 658 -22.92 -30.54 5.99
N VAL A 659 -23.37 -31.80 5.99
CA VAL A 659 -24.20 -32.39 7.04
C VAL A 659 -23.56 -33.65 7.59
N ASP A 660 -23.91 -33.98 8.83
CA ASP A 660 -23.46 -35.20 9.48
C ASP A 660 -24.02 -36.44 8.77
N ARG A 661 -23.19 -37.48 8.62
CA ARG A 661 -23.53 -38.68 7.85
C ARG A 661 -24.69 -39.49 8.48
N GLN A 662 -24.79 -39.53 9.80
CA GLN A 662 -25.78 -40.36 10.51
C GLN A 662 -27.05 -39.56 10.84
N THR A 663 -26.87 -38.37 11.38
CA THR A 663 -27.95 -37.53 11.90
C THR A 663 -28.57 -36.62 10.85
N ARG A 664 -27.87 -36.38 9.73
CA ARG A 664 -28.26 -35.44 8.66
C ARG A 664 -28.43 -33.99 9.13
N LEU A 665 -27.94 -33.66 10.32
CA LEU A 665 -27.94 -32.30 10.83
C LEU A 665 -26.80 -31.49 10.19
N PRO A 666 -27.00 -30.17 9.96
CA PRO A 666 -25.93 -29.29 9.49
C PRO A 666 -24.74 -29.34 10.43
N LEU A 667 -23.55 -29.49 9.84
CA LEU A 667 -22.31 -29.38 10.58
C LEU A 667 -21.88 -27.90 10.67
N PRO A 668 -21.14 -27.52 11.71
CA PRO A 668 -20.49 -26.22 11.75
C PRO A 668 -19.59 -25.99 10.54
N ASP A 669 -19.54 -24.72 10.10
CA ASP A 669 -18.67 -24.26 9.02
C ASP A 669 -17.21 -24.31 9.48
N LEU A 670 -16.46 -25.27 8.93
CA LEU A 670 -15.04 -25.48 9.23
C LEU A 670 -14.19 -24.25 8.96
N VAL A 671 -14.51 -23.46 7.93
CA VAL A 671 -13.77 -22.22 7.63
C VAL A 671 -14.08 -21.16 8.66
N ALA A 672 -15.34 -21.02 9.08
CA ALA A 672 -15.71 -20.11 10.16
C ALA A 672 -14.99 -20.48 11.48
N GLU A 673 -14.94 -21.76 11.82
CA GLU A 673 -14.22 -22.26 13.00
C GLU A 673 -12.71 -21.98 12.91
N VAL A 674 -12.09 -22.27 11.77
CA VAL A 674 -10.65 -22.01 11.57
C VAL A 674 -10.34 -20.50 11.57
N LEU A 675 -11.27 -19.64 11.16
CA LEU A 675 -11.09 -18.19 11.24
C LEU A 675 -11.32 -17.64 12.67
N SER A 676 -12.17 -18.27 13.49
CA SER A 676 -12.54 -17.79 14.83
C SER A 676 -11.65 -18.30 15.97
N ASP A 677 -11.20 -19.56 15.95
CA ASP A 677 -10.87 -20.30 17.19
C ASP A 677 -9.37 -20.39 17.54
N GLY A 678 -8.50 -19.56 16.95
CA GLY A 678 -7.04 -19.63 17.17
C GLY A 678 -6.31 -20.91 16.71
N GLY A 679 -7.02 -22.01 16.38
CA GLY A 679 -6.46 -23.25 15.85
C GLY A 679 -5.93 -23.13 14.41
N GLU A 680 -4.79 -23.77 14.12
CA GLU A 680 -4.11 -23.71 12.81
C GLU A 680 -4.74 -24.60 11.74
N TYR A 681 -5.42 -25.67 12.15
CA TYR A 681 -5.88 -26.75 11.28
C TYR A 681 -7.03 -27.50 11.92
N HIS A 682 -8.10 -27.76 11.16
CA HIS A 682 -9.10 -28.75 11.52
C HIS A 682 -8.87 -30.04 10.73
N GLY A 683 -8.66 -31.15 11.45
CA GLY A 683 -8.44 -32.48 10.90
C GLY A 683 -9.56 -32.94 9.97
N ALA A 684 -9.20 -33.74 8.97
CA ALA A 684 -10.10 -34.32 7.97
C ALA A 684 -11.37 -34.91 8.61
N ARG A 685 -12.50 -34.23 8.41
CA ARG A 685 -13.82 -34.62 8.90
C ARG A 685 -14.59 -35.25 7.74
N ARG A 686 -15.20 -36.41 7.97
CA ARG A 686 -16.08 -37.04 6.99
C ARG A 686 -17.50 -36.51 7.14
N SER A 687 -18.07 -36.02 6.05
CA SER A 687 -19.41 -35.45 6.02
C SER A 687 -20.12 -35.77 4.70
N VAL A 688 -21.35 -35.29 4.57
CA VAL A 688 -22.11 -35.36 3.31
C VAL A 688 -22.30 -33.94 2.80
N LEU A 689 -21.75 -33.64 1.62
CA LEU A 689 -21.97 -32.39 0.91
C LEU A 689 -23.31 -32.44 0.19
N LEU A 690 -24.16 -31.44 0.45
CA LEU A 690 -25.40 -31.20 -0.28
C LEU A 690 -25.13 -30.13 -1.35
N ASN A 691 -25.20 -30.51 -2.62
CA ASN A 691 -24.95 -29.56 -3.69
C ASN A 691 -26.20 -28.74 -4.06
N LYS A 692 -26.00 -27.66 -4.82
CA LYS A 692 -27.07 -26.75 -5.26
C LYS A 692 -28.22 -27.44 -6.01
N PHE A 693 -27.95 -28.57 -6.67
CA PHE A 693 -28.91 -29.34 -7.47
C PHE A 693 -29.60 -30.47 -6.68
N GLY A 694 -29.32 -30.60 -5.38
CA GLY A 694 -29.89 -31.63 -4.51
C GLY A 694 -29.20 -33.00 -4.60
N LEU A 695 -28.01 -33.09 -5.21
CA LEU A 695 -27.16 -34.28 -5.17
C LEU A 695 -26.34 -34.30 -3.87
N ASN A 696 -26.04 -35.51 -3.40
CA ASN A 696 -25.31 -35.75 -2.16
C ASN A 696 -23.98 -36.44 -2.47
N PHE A 697 -22.88 -35.84 -2.04
CA PHE A 697 -21.54 -36.43 -2.16
C PHE A 697 -21.01 -36.78 -0.78
N GLN A 698 -20.46 -37.97 -0.59
CA GLN A 698 -19.69 -38.26 0.62
C GLN A 698 -18.34 -37.57 0.47
N VAL A 699 -18.01 -36.69 1.40
CA VAL A 699 -16.77 -35.92 1.33
C VAL A 699 -15.94 -36.07 2.59
N GLU A 700 -14.64 -36.02 2.41
CA GLU A 700 -13.68 -35.81 3.49
C GLU A 700 -13.13 -34.39 3.36
N GLU A 701 -13.42 -33.54 4.34
CA GLU A 701 -13.19 -32.10 4.32
C GLU A 701 -12.18 -31.67 5.39
N CYS A 702 -11.28 -30.76 5.04
CA CYS A 702 -10.36 -30.12 5.96
C CYS A 702 -10.25 -28.62 5.64
N ALA A 703 -9.99 -27.82 6.66
CA ALA A 703 -9.81 -26.38 6.51
C ALA A 703 -8.52 -25.91 7.17
N ALA A 704 -7.85 -24.95 6.53
CA ALA A 704 -6.63 -24.33 7.03
C ALA A 704 -6.64 -22.83 6.74
N ARG A 705 -5.92 -22.04 7.54
CA ARG A 705 -5.77 -20.61 7.30
C ARG A 705 -4.80 -20.36 6.15
N ILE A 706 -5.12 -19.39 5.31
CA ILE A 706 -4.18 -18.81 4.37
C ILE A 706 -3.51 -17.63 5.07
N ARG A 707 -2.17 -17.66 5.15
CA ARG A 707 -1.38 -16.58 5.74
C ARG A 707 -0.52 -15.92 4.67
N ASP A 708 -0.26 -14.63 4.87
CA ASP A 708 0.75 -13.93 4.08
C ASP A 708 2.17 -14.17 4.63
N GLU A 709 3.17 -13.56 3.99
CA GLU A 709 4.59 -13.64 4.37
C GLU A 709 4.88 -13.15 5.80
N HIS A 710 3.95 -12.41 6.41
CA HIS A 710 4.05 -11.86 7.76
C HIS A 710 3.24 -12.69 8.77
N SER A 711 2.85 -13.92 8.40
CA SER A 711 2.02 -14.82 9.21
C SER A 711 0.62 -14.27 9.56
N ARG A 712 0.15 -13.21 8.88
CA ARG A 712 -1.20 -12.66 9.07
C ARG A 712 -2.20 -13.50 8.31
N THR A 713 -3.34 -13.84 8.93
CA THR A 713 -4.40 -14.57 8.25
C THR A 713 -5.06 -13.66 7.21
N ILE A 714 -4.95 -14.01 5.93
CA ILE A 714 -5.56 -13.30 4.81
C ILE A 714 -6.80 -14.00 4.27
N GLY A 715 -7.08 -15.20 4.78
CA GLY A 715 -8.22 -16.00 4.37
C GLY A 715 -8.16 -17.41 4.92
N ALA A 716 -8.97 -18.31 4.34
CA ALA A 716 -8.93 -19.72 4.64
C ALA A 716 -9.06 -20.54 3.35
N VAL A 717 -8.55 -21.76 3.38
CA VAL A 717 -8.72 -22.76 2.33
C VAL A 717 -9.51 -23.94 2.90
N LEU A 718 -10.57 -24.30 2.20
CA LEU A 718 -11.33 -25.54 2.38
C LEU A 718 -10.92 -26.51 1.28
N VAL A 719 -10.47 -27.69 1.66
CA VAL A 719 -10.19 -28.80 0.74
C VAL A 719 -11.15 -29.93 1.07
N PHE A 720 -11.81 -30.48 0.06
CA PHE A 720 -12.74 -31.59 0.24
C PHE A 720 -12.62 -32.60 -0.90
N ARG A 721 -12.53 -33.88 -0.53
CA ARG A 721 -12.40 -34.99 -1.47
C ARG A 721 -13.71 -35.76 -1.56
N ASP A 722 -14.20 -36.00 -2.78
CA ASP A 722 -15.31 -36.94 -2.98
C ASP A 722 -14.83 -38.38 -2.76
N ILE A 723 -15.41 -39.03 -1.75
CA ILE A 723 -15.15 -40.42 -1.35
C ILE A 723 -16.36 -41.32 -1.62
N SER A 724 -17.31 -40.88 -2.45
CA SER A 724 -18.56 -41.64 -2.72
C SER A 724 -18.31 -43.04 -3.30
N ASN A 725 -17.20 -43.25 -4.02
CA ASN A 725 -16.82 -44.55 -4.62
C ASN A 725 -15.99 -45.46 -3.69
N TRP A 726 -15.55 -45.01 -2.51
CA TRP A 726 -14.67 -45.81 -1.62
C TRP A 726 -15.37 -47.03 -0.98
N ARG A 727 -16.71 -47.10 -1.00
CA ARG A 727 -17.49 -48.22 -0.47
C ARG A 727 -17.34 -49.52 -1.26
N GLU A 728 -17.06 -49.48 -2.56
CA GLU A 728 -16.87 -50.70 -3.35
C GLU A 728 -15.56 -51.44 -3.01
N ILE A 729 -14.63 -50.79 -2.29
CA ILE A 729 -13.34 -51.38 -1.91
C ILE A 729 -13.38 -51.92 -0.47
N GLU A 730 -14.04 -51.23 0.47
CA GLU A 730 -14.21 -51.70 1.85
C GLU A 730 -15.14 -52.93 1.94
N ASP A 731 -16.29 -52.92 1.23
CA ASP A 731 -17.22 -54.06 1.22
C ASP A 731 -16.61 -55.30 0.52
N ARG A 732 -15.59 -55.11 -0.32
CA ARG A 732 -14.86 -56.22 -0.99
C ARG A 732 -13.74 -56.79 -0.12
N ALA A 733 -13.19 -56.00 0.81
CA ALA A 733 -12.13 -56.44 1.73
C ALA A 733 -12.69 -57.17 2.96
N GLU A 734 -13.92 -56.85 3.40
CA GLU A 734 -14.61 -57.59 4.48
C GLU A 734 -15.26 -58.91 4.02
N LEU A 735 -15.33 -59.17 2.71
CA LEU A 735 -15.81 -60.45 2.14
C LEU A 735 -14.67 -61.46 1.85
N ASP A 736 -13.41 -61.07 2.03
CA ASP A 736 -12.21 -61.92 1.83
C ASP A 736 -11.48 -62.27 3.16
N VAL A 737 -12.14 -62.10 4.31
CA VAL A 737 -11.73 -62.62 5.64
C VAL A 737 -12.78 -63.60 6.15
#